data_AF-A0A0M8MDY4-F1
#
_entry.id   AF-A0A0M8MDY4-F1
#
_cell.length_a   1.000
_cell.length_b   1.000
_cell.length_c   1.000
_cell.angle_alpha   90.00
_cell.angle_beta   90.00
_cell.angle_gamma   90.00
#
_symmetry.space_group_name_H-M   'P 1'
#
loop_
_entity.id
_entity.type
_entity.pdbx_description
1 polymer ?
#
loop_
_entity_poly.entity_id
_entity_poly.type
_entity_poly.pdbx_seq_one_letter_code
_entity_poly.pdbx_strand_id
1 'polypeptide(L)'
;MTKIITKKTSVLAIALFATLGTFAQTSVWTGAIDNNWNNVSNWSLNAIPTLQTDVQIVHTSGNYPVIDGEDGSAECRNITVDNDASITLNGYGVLRISGTVSASNTISALGGTVSFIGTTPQTLPAGAFFNGAVYSLTTNNAQGVTLNGALAVNGVLTLQNGTFNTSNALTLKSNAQNTAKVAESAGSIAGNVTVERYIPARRAFRFLSSPTTGGTINSNWQEGSPATDPVGLGTDITGTGGAANGFDASGSNNPSLFTFDNETATWEAVTTTNIDLEAGVPYRMLVRGDRAVDQTSNAAVATATTLRTTGTLTTGNVLVSNLSPAAGAFNFVGNPYQATVDVQELLADAGATNVNANFYYVWDPTVNTRGAYVTVNVDANTNSNPSSVANKYLHPGQAFFVETAAEGTAWLTFKESHKYTNGTSTPNLYRTNSDNEGAAIALTLYTDESLAANGPSADGLVVRFDDAYSNDVDAFDAKKPANQDESIALVTNGQNLSYESRAMPVDGETLALSATTYRAANYTFKANTNGLNGVSAWLKDNHTNTLTELQNNAETLYSFTVAEGEAGSVAEGRFEVVFQSTLSVNNPSAAQFSVYPNPATGSTFNVALAGAEEITVTLYNQLGQAIAAQATPAGDTFTITPQTQLTDGLYMVEITSGSKVYNSKIIVKH
;
A
#
# COMPACT_ATOMS: atom_id res chain seq x y z
N MET A 1 -55.91 43.35 83.15
CA MET A 1 -56.04 44.52 82.25
C MET A 1 -54.64 44.72 81.67
N THR A 2 -54.33 44.57 80.38
CA THR A 2 -55.04 44.99 79.17
C THR A 2 -54.44 44.19 77.99
N LYS A 3 -55.31 43.63 77.14
CA LYS A 3 -54.96 43.10 75.80
C LYS A 3 -54.44 44.25 74.93
N ILE A 4 -53.58 43.98 73.94
CA ILE A 4 -53.79 44.37 72.52
C ILE A 4 -52.65 43.87 71.60
N ILE A 5 -53.05 42.95 70.72
CA ILE A 5 -52.77 42.81 69.27
C ILE A 5 -51.30 42.68 68.81
N THR A 6 -50.91 41.43 68.52
CA THR A 6 -49.76 41.08 67.68
C THR A 6 -50.14 41.24 66.20
N LYS A 7 -49.52 42.18 65.48
CA LYS A 7 -49.59 42.28 64.00
C LYS A 7 -48.67 41.23 63.38
N LYS A 8 -49.23 40.35 62.55
CA LYS A 8 -48.47 39.51 61.61
C LYS A 8 -48.01 40.39 60.44
N THR A 9 -46.70 40.51 60.24
CA THR A 9 -46.10 41.08 59.04
C THR A 9 -45.67 39.92 58.14
N SER A 10 -46.43 39.69 57.07
CA SER A 10 -46.04 38.76 56.01
C SER A 10 -45.04 39.46 55.09
N VAL A 11 -43.77 39.04 55.10
CA VAL A 11 -42.78 39.46 54.11
C VAL A 11 -42.95 38.56 52.89
N LEU A 12 -43.44 39.15 51.80
CA LEU A 12 -43.51 38.52 50.48
C LEU A 12 -42.10 38.56 49.87
N ALA A 13 -41.37 37.45 49.92
CA ALA A 13 -40.11 37.31 49.18
C ALA A 13 -40.44 36.99 47.72
N ILE A 14 -40.38 38.01 46.86
CA ILE A 14 -40.35 37.82 45.40
C ILE A 14 -38.93 37.37 45.04
N ALA A 15 -38.76 36.08 44.80
CA ALA A 15 -37.56 35.55 44.17
C ALA A 15 -37.59 35.95 42.69
N LEU A 16 -36.92 37.05 42.36
CA LEU A 16 -36.63 37.42 40.98
C LEU A 16 -35.56 36.45 40.46
N PHE A 17 -35.96 35.33 39.85
CA PHE A 17 -35.07 34.58 38.97
C PHE A 17 -34.84 35.44 37.73
N ALA A 18 -33.87 36.34 37.80
CA ALA A 18 -33.26 36.89 36.60
C ALA A 18 -32.48 35.74 35.95
N THR A 19 -33.06 35.13 34.92
CA THR A 19 -32.26 34.47 33.89
C THR A 19 -31.36 35.56 33.30
N LEU A 20 -30.14 35.65 33.82
CA LEU A 20 -29.05 36.33 33.12
C LEU A 20 -28.86 35.55 31.81
N GLY A 21 -29.58 35.97 30.77
CA GLY A 21 -29.19 35.64 29.41
C GLY A 21 -27.77 36.17 29.26
N THR A 22 -26.79 35.27 29.22
CA THR A 22 -25.44 35.61 28.80
C THR A 22 -25.57 36.08 27.35
N PHE A 23 -25.64 37.39 27.15
CA PHE A 23 -25.40 37.97 25.84
C PHE A 23 -24.00 37.52 25.43
N ALA A 24 -23.87 36.93 24.24
CA ALA A 24 -22.53 36.60 23.79
C ALA A 24 -21.71 37.87 23.68
N GLN A 25 -20.51 37.79 24.24
CA GLN A 25 -19.54 38.85 24.21
C GLN A 25 -18.82 38.79 22.86
N THR A 26 -18.72 39.92 22.18
CA THR A 26 -17.88 40.05 20.98
C THR A 26 -16.45 40.37 21.41
N SER A 27 -15.50 39.51 21.05
CA SER A 27 -14.07 39.70 21.21
C SER A 27 -13.46 40.11 19.87
N VAL A 28 -12.79 41.27 19.85
CA VAL A 28 -12.11 41.77 18.67
C VAL A 28 -10.65 41.33 18.70
N TRP A 29 -10.17 40.77 17.61
CA TRP A 29 -8.75 40.48 17.44
C TRP A 29 -7.97 41.78 17.24
N THR A 30 -7.00 42.01 18.13
CA THR A 30 -6.12 43.19 18.11
C THR A 30 -4.75 42.87 17.52
N GLY A 31 -4.30 41.61 17.60
CA GLY A 31 -2.97 41.18 17.13
C GLY A 31 -1.80 41.97 17.74
N ALA A 32 -2.01 42.51 18.95
CA ALA A 32 -1.12 43.50 19.56
C ALA A 32 0.24 42.92 19.99
N ILE A 33 0.31 41.62 20.26
CA ILE A 33 1.53 40.94 20.69
C ILE A 33 2.12 40.11 19.55
N ASP A 34 1.34 39.18 19.01
CA ASP A 34 1.78 38.21 18.00
C ASP A 34 0.58 37.71 17.17
N ASN A 35 0.76 36.63 16.41
CA ASN A 35 -0.27 36.00 15.58
C ASN A 35 -0.99 34.82 16.27
N ASN A 36 -0.68 34.50 17.52
CA ASN A 36 -1.19 33.30 18.18
C ASN A 36 -2.63 33.52 18.68
N TRP A 37 -3.58 32.72 18.16
CA TRP A 37 -4.99 32.76 18.59
C TRP A 37 -5.14 32.60 20.11
N ASN A 38 -4.33 31.75 20.72
CA ASN A 38 -4.43 31.37 22.14
C ASN A 38 -3.66 32.32 23.08
N ASN A 39 -3.11 33.43 22.57
CA ASN A 39 -2.57 34.48 23.41
C ASN A 39 -3.68 35.49 23.81
N VAL A 40 -4.05 35.49 25.09
CA VAL A 40 -5.11 36.37 25.65
C VAL A 40 -4.89 37.85 25.34
N SER A 41 -3.64 38.30 25.23
CA SER A 41 -3.30 39.70 25.01
C SER A 41 -3.55 40.16 23.57
N ASN A 42 -3.83 39.23 22.64
CA ASN A 42 -4.26 39.57 21.28
C ASN A 42 -5.76 39.83 21.19
N TRP A 43 -6.55 39.62 22.26
CA TRP A 43 -8.00 39.77 22.26
C TRP A 43 -8.47 40.97 23.08
N SER A 44 -9.45 41.72 22.57
CA SER A 44 -9.98 42.93 23.24
C SER A 44 -10.59 42.66 24.62
N LEU A 45 -10.97 41.42 24.90
CA LEU A 45 -11.52 40.99 26.20
C LEU A 45 -10.47 40.46 27.15
N ASN A 46 -9.19 40.42 26.72
CA ASN A 46 -8.08 39.81 27.44
C ASN A 46 -8.38 38.35 27.89
N ALA A 47 -9.05 37.60 27.01
CA ALA A 47 -9.47 36.22 27.22
C ALA A 47 -9.50 35.48 25.89
N ILE A 48 -9.15 34.19 25.90
CA ILE A 48 -9.21 33.32 24.72
C ILE A 48 -10.70 33.09 24.39
N PRO A 49 -11.13 33.31 23.14
CA PRO A 49 -12.49 32.99 22.72
C PRO A 49 -12.84 31.52 22.90
N THR A 50 -14.09 31.27 23.25
CA THR A 50 -14.68 29.94 23.41
C THR A 50 -15.83 29.75 22.42
N LEU A 51 -16.44 28.57 22.42
CA LEU A 51 -17.67 28.30 21.65
C LEU A 51 -18.90 29.15 22.06
N GLN A 52 -18.78 30.05 23.03
CA GLN A 52 -19.81 31.02 23.42
C GLN A 52 -19.43 32.48 23.09
N THR A 53 -18.22 32.71 22.59
CA THR A 53 -17.67 34.04 22.30
C THR A 53 -17.81 34.35 20.81
N ASP A 54 -18.44 35.46 20.47
CA ASP A 54 -18.41 35.95 19.08
C ASP A 54 -17.06 36.60 18.83
N VAL A 55 -16.45 36.35 17.68
CA VAL A 55 -15.14 36.90 17.34
C VAL A 55 -15.21 37.74 16.07
N GLN A 56 -14.52 38.88 16.09
CA GLN A 56 -14.32 39.71 14.92
C GLN A 56 -12.83 39.88 14.66
N ILE A 57 -12.38 39.45 13.48
CA ILE A 57 -11.05 39.73 12.97
C ILE A 57 -11.16 40.98 12.10
N VAL A 58 -10.74 42.11 12.66
CA VAL A 58 -10.80 43.41 11.98
C VAL A 58 -9.56 43.63 11.13
N HIS A 59 -9.68 44.43 10.07
CA HIS A 59 -8.51 44.89 9.33
C HIS A 59 -7.64 45.74 10.27
N THR A 60 -6.39 45.33 10.47
CA THR A 60 -5.42 46.06 11.29
C THR A 60 -4.08 46.17 10.55
N SER A 61 -3.23 47.10 10.98
CA SER A 61 -1.82 47.11 10.58
C SER A 61 -0.96 46.08 11.34
N GLY A 62 -1.59 45.22 12.15
CA GLY A 62 -0.93 44.28 13.07
C GLY A 62 -0.86 42.85 12.53
N ASN A 63 -0.61 41.89 13.43
CA ASN A 63 -0.53 40.47 13.11
C ASN A 63 -1.93 39.86 12.96
N TYR A 64 -2.16 39.06 11.91
CA TYR A 64 -3.40 38.27 11.78
C TYR A 64 -3.27 36.90 12.45
N PRO A 65 -4.38 36.27 12.89
CA PRO A 65 -4.33 34.97 13.55
C PRO A 65 -3.72 33.87 12.67
N VAL A 66 -2.82 33.10 13.26
CA VAL A 66 -2.30 31.82 12.74
C VAL A 66 -2.69 30.72 13.73
N ILE A 67 -3.24 29.63 13.22
CA ILE A 67 -3.67 28.46 13.98
C ILE A 67 -2.88 27.26 13.42
N ASP A 68 -1.82 26.85 14.11
CA ASP A 68 -0.94 25.74 13.72
C ASP A 68 -1.15 24.46 14.54
N GLY A 69 -1.83 24.59 15.69
CA GLY A 69 -2.17 23.51 16.61
C GLY A 69 -1.18 23.31 17.75
N GLU A 70 -0.08 24.06 17.81
CA GLU A 70 0.94 23.92 18.87
C GLU A 70 0.37 24.30 20.25
N ASP A 71 -0.49 25.32 20.28
CA ASP A 71 -1.13 25.83 21.51
C ASP A 71 -2.59 25.38 21.67
N GLY A 72 -3.01 24.34 20.94
CA GLY A 72 -4.38 23.81 20.96
C GLY A 72 -5.30 24.42 19.89
N SER A 73 -6.60 24.13 19.99
CA SER A 73 -7.61 24.55 18.99
C SER A 73 -8.09 25.99 19.22
N ALA A 74 -8.35 26.70 18.12
CA ALA A 74 -9.09 27.96 18.13
C ALA A 74 -10.60 27.70 18.20
N GLU A 75 -11.32 28.45 19.02
CA GLU A 75 -12.77 28.28 19.22
C GLU A 75 -13.52 29.60 19.12
N CYS A 76 -14.70 29.58 18.53
CA CYS A 76 -15.62 30.72 18.54
C CYS A 76 -17.07 30.27 18.39
N ARG A 77 -17.99 31.15 18.79
CA ARG A 77 -19.41 31.05 18.43
C ARG A 77 -19.63 31.55 17.00
N ASN A 78 -19.83 32.85 16.81
CA ASN A 78 -19.84 33.46 15.47
C ASN A 78 -18.44 33.97 15.13
N ILE A 79 -18.04 33.89 13.86
CA ILE A 79 -16.81 34.49 13.34
C ILE A 79 -17.12 35.46 12.21
N THR A 80 -16.64 36.69 12.36
CA THR A 80 -16.63 37.70 11.30
C THR A 80 -15.19 38.05 10.97
N VAL A 81 -14.83 38.01 9.69
CA VAL A 81 -13.52 38.45 9.20
C VAL A 81 -13.75 39.57 8.20
N ASP A 82 -13.31 40.77 8.56
CA ASP A 82 -13.46 41.96 7.73
C ASP A 82 -12.71 41.79 6.40
N ASN A 83 -13.09 42.57 5.38
CA ASN A 83 -12.32 42.66 4.16
C ASN A 83 -10.88 43.09 4.47
N ASP A 84 -9.92 42.55 3.73
CA ASP A 84 -8.48 42.77 3.92
C ASP A 84 -7.90 42.31 5.29
N ALA A 85 -8.69 41.59 6.09
CA ALA A 85 -8.22 40.80 7.21
C ALA A 85 -8.02 39.33 6.81
N SER A 86 -7.35 38.53 7.65
CA SER A 86 -7.15 37.11 7.36
C SER A 86 -7.08 36.24 8.61
N ILE A 87 -7.32 34.94 8.41
CA ILE A 87 -6.99 33.87 9.36
C ILE A 87 -6.23 32.81 8.58
N THR A 88 -5.14 32.28 9.13
CA THR A 88 -4.39 31.19 8.50
C THR A 88 -4.43 29.94 9.37
N LEU A 89 -4.81 28.79 8.80
CA LEU A 89 -4.66 27.48 9.42
C LEU A 89 -3.53 26.73 8.73
N ASN A 90 -2.60 26.19 9.54
CA ASN A 90 -1.44 25.43 9.10
C ASN A 90 -1.34 24.11 9.88
N GLY A 91 -0.57 23.15 9.36
CA GLY A 91 -0.21 21.93 10.09
C GLY A 91 -1.43 21.20 10.67
N TYR A 92 -1.47 21.08 11.99
CA TYR A 92 -2.52 20.41 12.77
C TYR A 92 -3.55 21.37 13.38
N GLY A 93 -3.52 22.65 12.99
CA GLY A 93 -4.39 23.68 13.53
C GLY A 93 -5.87 23.36 13.33
N VAL A 94 -6.69 23.63 14.34
CA VAL A 94 -8.14 23.39 14.29
C VAL A 94 -8.90 24.66 14.67
N LEU A 95 -9.81 25.10 13.79
CA LEU A 95 -10.79 26.15 14.08
C LEU A 95 -12.17 25.54 14.29
N ARG A 96 -12.73 25.70 15.49
CA ARG A 96 -14.05 25.17 15.88
C ARG A 96 -15.08 26.29 15.97
N ILE A 97 -16.19 26.13 15.26
CA ILE A 97 -17.22 27.16 15.09
C ILE A 97 -18.57 26.58 15.49
N SER A 98 -19.20 27.15 16.52
CA SER A 98 -20.53 26.70 16.99
C SER A 98 -21.70 27.53 16.43
N GLY A 99 -21.42 28.68 15.81
CA GLY A 99 -22.38 29.62 15.24
C GLY A 99 -22.12 29.92 13.76
N THR A 100 -22.29 31.19 13.37
CA THR A 100 -22.26 31.66 11.98
C THR A 100 -20.85 32.06 11.51
N VAL A 101 -20.62 31.95 10.21
CA VAL A 101 -19.40 32.43 9.54
C VAL A 101 -19.79 33.59 8.63
N SER A 102 -19.07 34.70 8.76
CA SER A 102 -19.13 35.87 7.87
C SER A 102 -17.71 36.20 7.42
N ALA A 103 -17.34 35.72 6.24
CA ALA A 103 -16.00 35.88 5.67
C ALA A 103 -16.10 35.90 4.14
N SER A 104 -15.17 36.59 3.48
CA SER A 104 -15.10 36.65 2.01
C SER A 104 -13.66 36.58 1.53
N ASN A 105 -13.23 35.37 1.18
CA ASN A 105 -11.90 35.01 0.70
C ASN A 105 -10.79 35.32 1.72
N THR A 106 -11.11 35.27 3.01
CA THR A 106 -10.22 35.71 4.10
C THR A 106 -9.75 34.58 5.02
N ILE A 107 -10.37 33.39 4.99
CA ILE A 107 -9.92 32.24 5.77
C ILE A 107 -9.02 31.36 4.90
N SER A 108 -7.70 31.45 5.10
CA SER A 108 -6.72 30.58 4.45
C SER A 108 -6.57 29.28 5.23
N ALA A 109 -7.36 28.26 4.86
CA ALA A 109 -7.31 26.94 5.46
C ALA A 109 -6.60 25.91 4.55
N LEU A 110 -5.45 26.29 4.01
CA LEU A 110 -4.65 25.42 3.11
C LEU A 110 -3.89 24.31 3.87
N GLY A 111 -3.79 24.44 5.19
CA GLY A 111 -3.51 23.36 6.14
C GLY A 111 -4.53 23.35 7.28
N GLY A 112 -4.43 22.38 8.19
CA GLY A 112 -5.33 22.27 9.35
C GLY A 112 -6.78 21.86 9.03
N THR A 113 -7.66 22.04 10.01
CA THR A 113 -9.06 21.58 9.99
C THR A 113 -10.02 22.69 10.42
N VAL A 114 -11.12 22.87 9.68
CA VAL A 114 -12.26 23.69 10.11
C VAL A 114 -13.39 22.79 10.56
N SER A 115 -13.96 23.03 11.74
CA SER A 115 -14.97 22.18 12.36
C SER A 115 -16.25 22.94 12.69
N PHE A 116 -17.37 22.52 12.10
CA PHE A 116 -18.71 23.04 12.39
C PHE A 116 -19.36 22.17 13.45
N ILE A 117 -19.53 22.74 14.65
CA ILE A 117 -19.91 22.01 15.87
C ILE A 117 -21.10 22.63 16.61
N GLY A 118 -21.93 23.37 15.89
CA GLY A 118 -23.10 24.06 16.44
C GLY A 118 -24.22 23.12 16.87
N THR A 119 -25.18 23.69 17.60
CA THR A 119 -26.41 23.02 18.04
C THR A 119 -27.65 23.51 17.28
N THR A 120 -27.46 24.43 16.34
CA THR A 120 -28.48 24.96 15.41
C THR A 120 -27.98 24.78 13.97
N PRO A 121 -28.84 24.79 12.93
CA PRO A 121 -28.37 24.66 11.55
C PRO A 121 -27.26 25.66 11.23
N GLN A 122 -26.15 25.17 10.69
CA GLN A 122 -25.02 26.02 10.30
C GLN A 122 -24.90 26.11 8.78
N THR A 123 -24.33 27.22 8.32
CA THR A 123 -24.11 27.46 6.90
C THR A 123 -22.65 27.79 6.67
N LEU A 124 -22.06 27.16 5.65
CA LEU A 124 -20.79 27.58 5.08
C LEU A 124 -21.07 28.58 3.94
N PRO A 125 -20.81 29.89 4.13
CA PRO A 125 -21.08 30.88 3.10
C PRO A 125 -20.16 30.68 1.89
N ALA A 126 -20.67 31.04 0.71
CA ALA A 126 -19.90 30.99 -0.53
C ALA A 126 -18.64 31.87 -0.41
N GLY A 127 -17.49 31.30 -0.78
CA GLY A 127 -16.24 32.04 -0.83
C GLY A 127 -15.69 32.45 0.53
N ALA A 128 -16.12 31.90 1.67
CA ALA A 128 -15.47 32.21 2.97
C ALA A 128 -13.96 31.89 2.98
N PHE A 129 -13.58 30.78 2.34
CA PHE A 129 -12.21 30.33 2.29
C PHE A 129 -11.43 30.97 1.13
N PHE A 130 -10.15 31.20 1.37
CA PHE A 130 -9.21 31.63 0.34
C PHE A 130 -9.23 30.64 -0.83
N ASN A 131 -9.45 31.14 -2.05
CA ASN A 131 -9.63 30.34 -3.27
C ASN A 131 -10.76 29.30 -3.21
N GLY A 132 -11.71 29.43 -2.28
CA GLY A 132 -12.82 28.48 -2.13
C GLY A 132 -12.37 27.06 -1.73
N ALA A 133 -11.24 26.93 -1.04
CA ALA A 133 -10.67 25.63 -0.69
C ALA A 133 -10.35 25.51 0.81
N VAL A 134 -10.49 24.30 1.34
CA VAL A 134 -10.10 23.91 2.69
C VAL A 134 -9.27 22.63 2.62
N TYR A 135 -8.29 22.47 3.51
CA TYR A 135 -7.57 21.21 3.64
C TYR A 135 -8.49 20.17 4.27
N SER A 136 -8.81 20.27 5.56
CA SER A 136 -9.74 19.35 6.23
C SER A 136 -10.99 20.04 6.75
N LEU A 137 -12.13 19.36 6.62
CA LEU A 137 -13.45 19.85 7.07
C LEU A 137 -14.11 18.79 7.96
N THR A 138 -14.57 19.20 9.14
CA THR A 138 -15.37 18.36 10.02
C THR A 138 -16.77 18.95 10.18
N THR A 139 -17.79 18.13 9.94
CA THR A 139 -19.19 18.47 10.24
C THR A 139 -19.68 17.62 11.41
N ASN A 140 -19.94 18.25 12.54
CA ASN A 140 -20.43 17.62 13.76
C ASN A 140 -21.60 18.43 14.33
N ASN A 141 -22.71 18.44 13.60
CA ASN A 141 -23.88 19.24 13.97
C ASN A 141 -25.15 18.46 13.64
N ALA A 142 -25.87 17.99 14.66
CA ALA A 142 -27.09 17.20 14.50
C ALA A 142 -28.20 17.91 13.70
N GLN A 143 -28.19 19.25 13.65
CA GLN A 143 -29.15 20.05 12.87
C GLN A 143 -28.70 20.29 11.42
N GLY A 144 -27.50 19.82 11.06
CA GLY A 144 -26.95 19.89 9.72
C GLY A 144 -26.06 21.10 9.44
N VAL A 145 -25.23 20.95 8.41
CA VAL A 145 -24.38 22.00 7.85
C VAL A 145 -24.71 22.11 6.37
N THR A 146 -24.93 23.32 5.85
CA THR A 146 -25.26 23.54 4.44
C THR A 146 -24.21 24.38 3.75
N LEU A 147 -23.75 23.92 2.59
CA LEU A 147 -22.85 24.65 1.71
C LEU A 147 -23.65 25.61 0.82
N ASN A 148 -23.28 26.89 0.79
CA ASN A 148 -23.95 27.92 -0.03
C ASN A 148 -23.20 28.31 -1.32
N GLY A 149 -22.09 27.65 -1.65
CA GLY A 149 -21.31 27.91 -2.86
C GLY A 149 -20.25 26.83 -3.10
N ALA A 150 -19.46 26.96 -4.17
CA ALA A 150 -18.42 25.98 -4.46
C ALA A 150 -17.40 25.84 -3.32
N LEU A 151 -17.05 24.61 -2.96
CA LEU A 151 -15.99 24.29 -2.01
C LEU A 151 -15.14 23.12 -2.53
N ALA A 152 -13.83 23.32 -2.53
CA ALA A 152 -12.85 22.26 -2.71
C ALA A 152 -12.32 21.78 -1.34
N VAL A 153 -12.28 20.46 -1.14
CA VAL A 153 -11.60 19.83 -0.01
C VAL A 153 -10.36 19.12 -0.54
N ASN A 154 -9.21 19.41 0.06
CA ASN A 154 -7.92 18.87 -0.39
C ASN A 154 -7.41 17.72 0.47
N GLY A 155 -7.82 17.65 1.74
CA GLY A 155 -7.38 16.71 2.76
C GLY A 155 -8.52 15.78 3.19
N VAL A 156 -8.96 15.86 4.44
CA VAL A 156 -9.95 14.92 5.01
C VAL A 156 -11.30 15.59 5.24
N LEU A 157 -12.38 14.99 4.72
CA LEU A 157 -13.75 15.30 5.09
C LEU A 157 -14.22 14.33 6.18
N THR A 158 -14.61 14.85 7.33
CA THR A 158 -15.11 14.07 8.47
C THR A 158 -16.59 14.37 8.72
N LEU A 159 -17.45 13.36 8.51
CA LEU A 159 -18.88 13.44 8.73
C LEU A 159 -19.22 12.80 10.08
N GLN A 160 -19.25 13.60 11.15
CA GLN A 160 -19.37 13.07 12.51
C GLN A 160 -20.81 13.02 13.02
N ASN A 161 -21.64 14.03 12.71
CA ASN A 161 -23.03 14.07 13.17
C ASN A 161 -23.89 15.00 12.29
N GLY A 162 -25.14 14.60 12.08
CA GLY A 162 -26.11 15.26 11.21
C GLY A 162 -25.77 15.16 9.72
N THR A 163 -26.48 15.92 8.90
CA THR A 163 -26.34 15.91 7.43
C THR A 163 -25.52 17.10 6.95
N PHE A 164 -24.47 16.83 6.16
CA PHE A 164 -23.78 17.84 5.36
C PHE A 164 -24.45 17.97 3.99
N ASN A 165 -25.15 19.08 3.75
CA ASN A 165 -25.79 19.38 2.48
C ASN A 165 -24.79 20.08 1.56
N THR A 166 -24.36 19.40 0.50
CA THR A 166 -23.34 19.90 -0.43
C THR A 166 -23.88 20.92 -1.42
N SER A 167 -25.20 21.00 -1.57
CA SER A 167 -25.85 21.83 -2.60
C SER A 167 -25.27 21.58 -4.01
N ASN A 168 -24.81 20.35 -4.26
CA ASN A 168 -24.12 19.92 -5.49
C ASN A 168 -22.82 20.70 -5.80
N ALA A 169 -22.22 21.35 -4.79
CA ALA A 169 -21.12 22.30 -4.96
C ALA A 169 -19.82 21.86 -4.26
N LEU A 170 -19.74 20.61 -3.79
CA LEU A 170 -18.56 20.06 -3.14
C LEU A 170 -17.67 19.33 -4.16
N THR A 171 -16.36 19.61 -4.13
CA THR A 171 -15.34 18.86 -4.86
C THR A 171 -14.29 18.27 -3.92
N LEU A 172 -14.04 16.98 -4.01
CA LEU A 172 -12.93 16.29 -3.35
C LEU A 172 -11.75 16.21 -4.32
N LYS A 173 -10.67 16.94 -4.03
CA LYS A 173 -9.57 17.17 -4.97
C LYS A 173 -8.56 16.02 -5.00
N SER A 174 -7.88 15.87 -6.13
CA SER A 174 -6.75 14.95 -6.29
C SER A 174 -5.69 15.55 -7.21
N ASN A 175 -4.43 15.42 -6.81
CA ASN A 175 -3.26 15.86 -7.57
C ASN A 175 -2.09 14.88 -7.35
N ALA A 176 -0.91 15.21 -7.87
CA ALA A 176 0.27 14.37 -7.77
C ALA A 176 0.76 14.13 -6.33
N GLN A 177 0.41 15.01 -5.38
CA GLN A 177 0.88 14.96 -4.00
C GLN A 177 -0.16 14.42 -3.04
N ASN A 178 -1.45 14.66 -3.29
CA ASN A 178 -2.51 14.27 -2.37
C ASN A 178 -3.83 13.95 -3.07
N THR A 179 -4.62 13.09 -2.44
CA THR A 179 -6.01 12.82 -2.81
C THR A 179 -6.87 12.99 -1.57
N ALA A 180 -7.90 13.82 -1.68
CA ALA A 180 -8.84 14.07 -0.60
C ALA A 180 -9.60 12.78 -0.23
N LYS A 181 -9.83 12.55 1.05
CA LYS A 181 -10.46 11.34 1.58
C LYS A 181 -11.67 11.71 2.44
N VAL A 182 -12.61 10.79 2.54
CA VAL A 182 -13.71 10.85 3.50
C VAL A 182 -13.42 9.88 4.61
N ALA A 183 -13.40 10.39 5.84
CA ALA A 183 -13.19 9.57 7.02
C ALA A 183 -14.38 8.63 7.29
N GLU A 184 -14.26 7.77 8.29
CA GLU A 184 -15.39 7.00 8.79
C GLU A 184 -16.58 7.92 9.06
N SER A 185 -17.71 7.58 8.47
CA SER A 185 -18.90 8.42 8.47
C SER A 185 -19.87 7.95 9.55
N ALA A 186 -20.04 8.77 10.59
CA ALA A 186 -21.09 8.61 11.60
C ALA A 186 -22.30 9.55 11.32
N GLY A 187 -22.08 10.62 10.56
CA GLY A 187 -23.12 11.47 9.97
C GLY A 187 -23.48 11.07 8.55
N SER A 188 -24.19 11.94 7.84
CA SER A 188 -24.57 11.73 6.43
C SER A 188 -24.21 12.91 5.54
N ILE A 189 -24.18 12.68 4.23
CA ILE A 189 -23.95 13.69 3.21
C ILE A 189 -25.10 13.65 2.21
N ALA A 190 -25.55 14.82 1.76
CA ALA A 190 -26.67 14.95 0.83
C ALA A 190 -26.35 15.93 -0.30
N GLY A 191 -26.72 15.55 -1.52
CA GLY A 191 -26.37 16.25 -2.75
C GLY A 191 -25.16 15.63 -3.46
N ASN A 192 -24.96 16.03 -4.71
CA ASN A 192 -23.87 15.53 -5.53
C ASN A 192 -22.51 16.02 -5.01
N VAL A 193 -21.52 15.17 -5.18
CA VAL A 193 -20.11 15.46 -4.92
C VAL A 193 -19.34 15.18 -6.20
N THR A 194 -18.44 16.09 -6.58
CA THR A 194 -17.45 15.81 -7.62
C THR A 194 -16.19 15.27 -6.96
N VAL A 195 -15.69 14.14 -7.41
CA VAL A 195 -14.48 13.50 -6.91
C VAL A 195 -13.46 13.47 -8.02
N GLU A 196 -12.24 13.90 -7.70
CA GLU A 196 -11.10 13.87 -8.61
C GLU A 196 -10.19 12.68 -8.32
N ARG A 197 -9.61 12.12 -9.37
CA ARG A 197 -8.60 11.06 -9.34
C ARG A 197 -7.47 11.42 -10.29
N TYR A 198 -6.34 11.86 -9.75
CA TYR A 198 -5.13 12.13 -10.52
C TYR A 198 -4.48 10.82 -10.98
N ILE A 199 -4.15 10.75 -12.26
CA ILE A 199 -3.49 9.63 -12.94
C ILE A 199 -2.18 10.15 -13.55
N PRO A 200 -1.01 9.65 -13.10
CA PRO A 200 0.29 10.01 -13.68
C PRO A 200 0.40 9.64 -15.15
N ALA A 201 1.24 10.39 -15.87
CA ALA A 201 1.50 10.25 -17.30
C ALA A 201 2.10 8.88 -17.66
N ARG A 202 1.25 7.96 -18.12
CA ARG A 202 1.68 6.66 -18.65
C ARG A 202 0.56 5.95 -19.40
N ARG A 203 0.81 5.60 -20.66
CA ARG A 203 -0.11 4.81 -21.48
C ARG A 203 -0.13 3.34 -21.01
N ALA A 204 -1.05 3.02 -20.12
CA ALA A 204 -1.20 1.67 -19.59
C ALA A 204 -2.63 1.45 -19.08
N PHE A 205 -3.01 0.19 -18.91
CA PHE A 205 -4.28 -0.11 -18.24
C PHE A 205 -4.24 0.35 -16.79
N ARG A 206 -5.41 0.68 -16.25
CA ARG A 206 -5.67 0.98 -14.84
C ARG A 206 -6.90 0.17 -14.41
N PHE A 207 -6.88 -0.35 -13.20
CA PHE A 207 -8.07 -0.87 -12.54
C PHE A 207 -8.70 0.24 -11.72
N LEU A 208 -9.87 0.68 -12.16
CA LEU A 208 -10.57 1.85 -11.65
C LEU A 208 -11.93 1.47 -11.09
N SER A 209 -12.39 2.25 -10.13
CA SER A 209 -13.73 2.21 -9.56
C SER A 209 -14.21 3.64 -9.33
N SER A 210 -15.50 3.82 -9.11
CA SER A 210 -16.09 5.09 -8.68
C SER A 210 -16.45 5.04 -7.19
N PRO A 211 -16.31 6.15 -6.44
CA PRO A 211 -16.89 6.31 -5.11
C PRO A 211 -18.26 7.00 -5.12
N THR A 212 -18.72 7.41 -6.31
CA THR A 212 -20.00 8.10 -6.50
C THR A 212 -20.89 7.35 -7.48
N THR A 213 -22.19 7.37 -7.24
CA THR A 213 -23.21 6.91 -8.20
C THR A 213 -23.88 8.11 -8.85
N GLY A 214 -23.77 8.23 -10.17
CA GLY A 214 -24.41 9.29 -10.94
C GLY A 214 -23.61 9.76 -12.15
N GLY A 215 -24.33 10.26 -13.15
CA GLY A 215 -23.79 10.68 -14.43
C GLY A 215 -23.23 9.51 -15.23
N THR A 216 -23.20 9.66 -16.55
CA THR A 216 -22.66 8.63 -17.44
C THR A 216 -21.13 8.56 -17.38
N ILE A 217 -20.54 7.42 -17.78
CA ILE A 217 -19.09 7.32 -18.02
C ILE A 217 -18.64 8.45 -18.97
N ASN A 218 -19.43 8.74 -20.02
CA ASN A 218 -19.17 9.82 -20.96
C ASN A 218 -19.10 11.20 -20.28
N SER A 219 -20.12 11.58 -19.50
CA SER A 219 -20.15 12.87 -18.81
C SER A 219 -19.09 13.03 -17.72
N ASN A 220 -18.54 11.91 -17.24
CA ASN A 220 -17.53 11.86 -16.19
C ASN A 220 -16.13 11.73 -16.79
N TRP A 221 -15.64 10.51 -17.04
CA TRP A 221 -14.25 10.27 -17.46
C TRP A 221 -13.90 10.79 -18.85
N GLN A 222 -14.90 11.02 -19.72
CA GLN A 222 -14.71 11.63 -21.05
C GLN A 222 -15.09 13.12 -21.09
N GLU A 223 -15.38 13.73 -19.94
CA GLU A 223 -15.69 15.16 -19.83
C GLU A 223 -16.89 15.62 -20.68
N GLY A 224 -17.80 14.70 -21.01
CA GLY A 224 -19.01 14.97 -21.78
C GLY A 224 -18.77 15.22 -23.27
N SER A 225 -17.70 14.68 -23.86
CA SER A 225 -17.34 14.88 -25.27
C SER A 225 -17.28 16.37 -25.66
N PRO A 226 -16.42 17.16 -24.98
CA PRO A 226 -16.39 18.60 -25.18
C PRO A 226 -15.96 18.95 -26.61
N ALA A 227 -16.44 20.10 -27.13
CA ALA A 227 -16.05 20.57 -28.46
C ALA A 227 -14.55 20.91 -28.58
N THR A 228 -13.88 21.11 -27.44
CA THR A 228 -12.44 21.33 -27.33
C THR A 228 -11.94 20.52 -26.16
N ASP A 229 -10.97 19.65 -26.43
CA ASP A 229 -10.46 18.75 -25.40
C ASP A 229 -9.71 19.53 -24.30
N PRO A 230 -10.08 19.33 -23.02
CA PRO A 230 -9.44 19.99 -21.91
C PRO A 230 -8.06 19.39 -21.65
N VAL A 231 -7.09 20.26 -21.36
CA VAL A 231 -5.76 19.84 -20.89
C VAL A 231 -5.83 19.46 -19.42
N GLY A 232 -5.25 18.30 -19.07
CA GLY A 232 -5.16 17.78 -17.70
C GLY A 232 -6.44 17.14 -17.14
N LEU A 233 -7.51 17.02 -17.92
CA LEU A 233 -8.80 16.45 -17.48
C LEU A 233 -9.29 15.35 -18.43
N GLY A 234 -9.90 14.32 -17.85
CA GLY A 234 -10.51 13.21 -18.57
C GLY A 234 -9.54 12.34 -19.36
N THR A 235 -10.07 11.38 -20.10
CA THR A 235 -9.30 10.56 -21.06
C THR A 235 -10.20 10.20 -22.22
N ASP A 236 -9.60 9.86 -23.35
CA ASP A 236 -10.34 9.27 -24.45
C ASP A 236 -10.68 7.80 -24.18
N ILE A 237 -11.95 7.43 -24.33
CA ILE A 237 -12.44 6.06 -24.21
C ILE A 237 -13.02 5.62 -25.56
N THR A 238 -12.41 4.60 -26.16
CA THR A 238 -12.75 4.10 -27.49
C THR A 238 -13.47 2.75 -27.40
N GLY A 239 -14.35 2.46 -28.36
CA GLY A 239 -15.09 1.20 -28.42
C GLY A 239 -15.99 1.07 -29.64
N THR A 240 -16.53 -0.12 -29.85
CA THR A 240 -17.41 -0.46 -30.98
C THR A 240 -18.63 0.47 -31.02
N GLY A 241 -18.93 1.00 -32.21
CA GLY A 241 -20.01 1.96 -32.43
C GLY A 241 -19.59 3.44 -32.25
N GLY A 242 -18.39 3.70 -31.72
CA GLY A 242 -17.83 5.06 -31.62
C GLY A 242 -18.77 6.03 -30.91
N ALA A 243 -18.86 7.25 -31.43
CA ALA A 243 -19.69 8.33 -30.86
C ALA A 243 -21.17 7.99 -30.70
N ALA A 244 -21.75 7.11 -31.53
CA ALA A 244 -23.14 6.70 -31.39
C ALA A 244 -23.41 5.98 -30.04
N ASN A 245 -22.39 5.33 -29.49
CA ASN A 245 -22.43 4.65 -28.20
C ASN A 245 -21.72 5.46 -27.08
N GLY A 246 -21.47 6.75 -27.31
CA GLY A 246 -20.79 7.64 -26.35
C GLY A 246 -19.26 7.53 -26.33
N PHE A 247 -18.64 6.66 -27.13
CA PHE A 247 -17.19 6.56 -27.19
C PHE A 247 -16.55 7.73 -27.94
N ASP A 248 -15.31 8.05 -27.58
CA ASP A 248 -14.45 8.91 -28.38
C ASP A 248 -14.12 8.25 -29.72
N ALA A 249 -14.12 9.06 -30.77
CA ALA A 249 -13.84 8.59 -32.12
C ALA A 249 -12.36 8.20 -32.25
N SER A 250 -12.08 7.05 -32.88
CA SER A 250 -10.72 6.64 -33.23
C SER A 250 -10.70 5.93 -34.58
N GLY A 251 -9.50 5.79 -35.16
CA GLY A 251 -9.35 5.13 -36.47
C GLY A 251 -9.77 3.66 -36.49
N SER A 252 -9.63 2.93 -35.37
CA SER A 252 -9.97 1.51 -35.27
C SER A 252 -11.21 1.21 -34.42
N ASN A 253 -11.60 2.13 -33.53
CA ASN A 253 -12.63 1.90 -32.51
C ASN A 253 -12.36 0.65 -31.64
N ASN A 254 -11.09 0.27 -31.48
CA ASN A 254 -10.71 -0.81 -30.57
C ASN A 254 -11.13 -0.46 -29.14
N PRO A 255 -11.74 -1.39 -28.38
CA PRO A 255 -12.15 -1.14 -27.02
C PRO A 255 -10.99 -0.74 -26.12
N SER A 256 -11.18 0.29 -25.30
CA SER A 256 -10.24 0.73 -24.27
C SER A 256 -10.79 0.66 -22.86
N LEU A 257 -12.01 0.14 -22.69
CA LEU A 257 -12.70 -0.01 -21.42
C LEU A 257 -13.35 -1.38 -21.34
N PHE A 258 -13.12 -2.08 -20.23
CA PHE A 258 -13.56 -3.45 -20.03
C PHE A 258 -14.14 -3.63 -18.62
N THR A 259 -15.20 -4.43 -18.53
CA THR A 259 -15.69 -5.05 -17.30
C THR A 259 -15.14 -6.47 -17.20
N PHE A 260 -15.32 -7.10 -16.05
CA PHE A 260 -15.00 -8.51 -15.85
C PHE A 260 -16.23 -9.23 -15.32
N ASP A 261 -16.64 -10.29 -16.01
CA ASP A 261 -17.67 -11.18 -15.52
C ASP A 261 -17.05 -12.16 -14.53
N ASN A 262 -17.37 -11.98 -13.24
CA ASN A 262 -16.87 -12.82 -12.17
C ASN A 262 -17.35 -14.28 -12.31
N GLU A 263 -18.56 -14.52 -12.85
CA GLU A 263 -19.11 -15.87 -12.94
C GLU A 263 -18.36 -16.70 -13.99
N THR A 264 -18.12 -16.12 -15.16
CA THR A 264 -17.42 -16.81 -16.27
C THR A 264 -15.90 -16.60 -16.27
N ALA A 265 -15.38 -15.73 -15.41
CA ALA A 265 -13.98 -15.30 -15.35
C ALA A 265 -13.47 -14.70 -16.67
N THR A 266 -14.27 -13.86 -17.33
CA THR A 266 -13.95 -13.29 -18.64
C THR A 266 -13.93 -11.76 -18.66
N TRP A 267 -13.00 -11.20 -19.45
CA TRP A 267 -12.99 -9.76 -19.75
C TRP A 267 -14.01 -9.45 -20.85
N GLU A 268 -14.87 -8.47 -20.60
CA GLU A 268 -15.89 -8.02 -21.55
C GLU A 268 -15.64 -6.56 -21.94
N ALA A 269 -15.66 -6.27 -23.24
CA ALA A 269 -15.59 -4.89 -23.70
C ALA A 269 -16.89 -4.16 -23.36
N VAL A 270 -16.78 -2.98 -22.74
CA VAL A 270 -17.94 -2.11 -22.54
C VAL A 270 -18.50 -1.72 -23.91
N THR A 271 -19.83 -1.76 -24.04
CA THR A 271 -20.53 -1.54 -25.32
C THR A 271 -21.06 -0.12 -25.51
N THR A 272 -21.15 0.65 -24.42
CA THR A 272 -21.58 2.07 -24.42
C THR A 272 -21.05 2.79 -23.18
N THR A 273 -20.71 4.07 -23.29
CA THR A 273 -20.38 4.93 -22.15
C THR A 273 -21.52 5.87 -21.75
N ASN A 274 -22.69 5.73 -22.38
CA ASN A 274 -23.95 6.36 -21.98
C ASN A 274 -24.66 5.61 -20.84
N ILE A 275 -23.89 4.86 -20.04
CA ILE A 275 -24.35 4.17 -18.83
C ILE A 275 -23.83 4.94 -17.61
N ASP A 276 -24.63 4.94 -16.55
CA ASP A 276 -24.26 5.61 -15.30
C ASP A 276 -23.02 4.97 -14.67
N LEU A 277 -22.15 5.81 -14.12
CA LEU A 277 -21.13 5.35 -13.18
C LEU A 277 -21.80 4.99 -11.86
N GLU A 278 -21.50 3.79 -11.40
CA GLU A 278 -21.98 3.27 -10.13
C GLU A 278 -20.80 3.06 -9.17
N ALA A 279 -21.00 3.40 -7.90
CA ALA A 279 -19.95 3.22 -6.92
C ALA A 279 -19.62 1.74 -6.69
N GLY A 280 -18.32 1.43 -6.60
CA GLY A 280 -17.84 0.06 -6.39
C GLY A 280 -17.81 -0.83 -7.63
N VAL A 281 -18.35 -0.38 -8.78
CA VAL A 281 -18.25 -1.13 -10.04
C VAL A 281 -16.84 -1.00 -10.62
N PRO A 282 -16.11 -2.11 -10.81
CA PRO A 282 -14.73 -2.08 -11.26
C PRO A 282 -14.62 -2.10 -12.79
N TYR A 283 -13.65 -1.35 -13.31
CA TYR A 283 -13.34 -1.27 -14.74
C TYR A 283 -11.83 -1.40 -14.97
N ARG A 284 -11.46 -2.08 -16.06
CA ARG A 284 -10.12 -2.01 -16.63
C ARG A 284 -10.14 -1.00 -17.78
N MET A 285 -9.44 0.13 -17.62
CA MET A 285 -9.40 1.21 -18.60
C MET A 285 -7.97 1.49 -19.08
N LEU A 286 -7.76 1.55 -20.39
CA LEU A 286 -6.51 2.06 -20.96
C LEU A 286 -6.51 3.58 -20.88
N VAL A 287 -5.76 4.13 -19.93
CA VAL A 287 -5.53 5.57 -19.83
C VAL A 287 -4.31 5.92 -20.65
N ARG A 288 -4.49 6.82 -21.61
CA ARG A 288 -3.41 7.29 -22.51
C ARG A 288 -2.81 8.61 -22.03
N GLY A 289 -3.64 9.39 -21.34
CA GLY A 289 -3.35 10.70 -20.79
C GLY A 289 -4.64 11.49 -20.72
N ASP A 290 -4.53 12.81 -20.70
CA ASP A 290 -5.67 13.69 -20.88
C ASP A 290 -6.26 13.57 -22.29
N ARG A 291 -7.40 14.23 -22.52
CA ARG A 291 -8.10 14.20 -23.81
C ARG A 291 -7.34 14.90 -24.95
N ALA A 292 -6.27 15.62 -24.65
CA ALA A 292 -5.44 16.28 -25.67
C ALA A 292 -4.44 15.33 -26.36
N VAL A 293 -4.33 14.07 -25.88
CA VAL A 293 -3.44 13.06 -26.48
C VAL A 293 -3.93 12.67 -27.88
N ASP A 294 -3.04 12.77 -28.87
CA ASP A 294 -3.34 12.42 -30.27
C ASP A 294 -3.65 10.93 -30.45
N GLN A 295 -4.94 10.60 -30.61
CA GLN A 295 -5.43 9.23 -30.82
C GLN A 295 -5.04 8.62 -32.18
N THR A 296 -4.52 9.41 -33.12
CA THR A 296 -4.08 8.91 -34.43
C THR A 296 -2.66 8.36 -34.41
N SER A 297 -1.90 8.61 -33.33
CA SER A 297 -0.52 8.18 -33.18
C SER A 297 -0.33 7.26 -31.99
N ASN A 298 0.12 6.03 -32.24
CA ASN A 298 0.51 5.10 -31.17
C ASN A 298 1.78 5.57 -30.42
N ALA A 299 2.53 6.50 -30.99
CA ALA A 299 3.72 7.11 -30.38
C ALA A 299 3.41 8.42 -29.65
N ALA A 300 2.14 8.82 -29.55
CA ALA A 300 1.75 10.02 -28.80
C ALA A 300 2.24 9.92 -27.35
N VAL A 301 2.88 11.00 -26.88
CA VAL A 301 3.42 11.08 -25.53
C VAL A 301 2.26 11.12 -24.54
N ALA A 302 2.30 10.25 -23.53
CA ALA A 302 1.30 10.26 -22.48
C ALA A 302 1.41 11.53 -21.63
N THR A 303 0.27 12.10 -21.26
CA THR A 303 0.14 13.23 -20.33
C THR A 303 -0.45 12.74 -19.01
N ALA A 304 -0.26 13.49 -17.93
CA ALA A 304 -1.01 13.23 -16.69
C ALA A 304 -2.45 13.74 -16.87
N THR A 305 -3.40 13.12 -16.18
CA THR A 305 -4.80 13.55 -16.24
C THR A 305 -5.49 13.39 -14.89
N THR A 306 -6.49 14.23 -14.62
CA THR A 306 -7.42 14.04 -13.53
C THR A 306 -8.75 13.57 -14.07
N LEU A 307 -9.12 12.33 -13.72
CA LEU A 307 -10.45 11.78 -13.98
C LEU A 307 -11.42 12.30 -12.91
N ARG A 308 -12.68 12.54 -13.30
CA ARG A 308 -13.71 13.04 -12.40
C ARG A 308 -14.92 12.13 -12.38
N THR A 309 -15.54 11.99 -11.20
CA THR A 309 -16.85 11.36 -11.04
C THR A 309 -17.77 12.31 -10.26
N THR A 310 -19.01 12.47 -10.69
CA THR A 310 -19.98 13.35 -10.04
C THR A 310 -21.28 12.63 -9.78
N GLY A 311 -21.66 12.52 -8.51
CA GLY A 311 -22.90 11.87 -8.13
C GLY A 311 -23.11 11.82 -6.62
N THR A 312 -24.01 10.95 -6.18
CA THR A 312 -24.19 10.67 -4.76
C THR A 312 -22.97 9.92 -4.25
N LEU A 313 -22.32 10.46 -3.21
CA LEU A 313 -21.16 9.83 -2.59
C LEU A 313 -21.58 8.61 -1.76
N THR A 314 -20.87 7.50 -1.91
CA THR A 314 -21.13 6.28 -1.13
C THR A 314 -20.56 6.38 0.29
N THR A 315 -21.42 6.14 1.27
CA THR A 315 -21.13 6.04 2.71
C THR A 315 -21.98 4.92 3.32
N GLY A 316 -21.59 4.43 4.48
CA GLY A 316 -22.18 3.26 5.11
C GLY A 316 -21.72 1.96 4.45
N ASN A 317 -22.12 0.82 5.00
CA ASN A 317 -21.64 -0.48 4.54
C ASN A 317 -22.11 -0.82 3.11
N VAL A 318 -21.22 -1.39 2.30
CA VAL A 318 -21.49 -1.80 0.92
C VAL A 318 -21.24 -3.30 0.76
N LEU A 319 -22.28 -4.04 0.37
CA LEU A 319 -22.20 -5.47 0.08
C LEU A 319 -21.82 -5.70 -1.39
N VAL A 320 -20.83 -6.58 -1.61
CA VAL A 320 -20.47 -7.13 -2.92
C VAL A 320 -20.76 -8.62 -2.89
N SER A 321 -21.86 -9.03 -3.54
CA SER A 321 -22.36 -10.40 -3.51
C SER A 321 -22.31 -11.11 -4.87
N ASN A 322 -21.83 -10.45 -5.91
CA ASN A 322 -21.66 -11.00 -7.26
C ASN A 322 -20.27 -11.62 -7.47
N LEU A 323 -19.78 -12.35 -6.47
CA LEU A 323 -18.53 -13.10 -6.58
C LEU A 323 -18.84 -14.52 -7.07
N SER A 324 -17.95 -15.05 -7.89
CA SER A 324 -17.95 -16.43 -8.38
C SER A 324 -17.94 -17.41 -7.21
N PRO A 325 -18.81 -18.43 -7.21
CA PRO A 325 -18.75 -19.47 -6.20
C PRO A 325 -17.68 -20.53 -6.49
N ALA A 326 -17.05 -20.51 -7.68
CA ALA A 326 -16.12 -21.53 -8.09
C ALA A 326 -14.80 -21.43 -7.32
N ALA A 327 -14.32 -22.56 -6.79
CA ALA A 327 -13.05 -22.62 -6.07
C ALA A 327 -11.90 -22.07 -6.92
N GLY A 328 -11.20 -21.07 -6.40
CA GLY A 328 -10.06 -20.47 -7.04
C GLY A 328 -10.35 -19.49 -8.17
N ALA A 329 -11.61 -19.10 -8.36
CA ALA A 329 -11.97 -18.06 -9.31
C ALA A 329 -11.51 -16.68 -8.84
N PHE A 330 -10.93 -15.91 -9.76
CA PHE A 330 -10.62 -14.50 -9.53
C PHE A 330 -11.87 -13.65 -9.69
N ASN A 331 -12.12 -12.75 -8.74
CA ASN A 331 -13.25 -11.83 -8.74
C ASN A 331 -12.78 -10.39 -8.77
N PHE A 332 -13.23 -9.62 -9.75
CA PHE A 332 -12.92 -8.20 -9.88
C PHE A 332 -13.84 -7.37 -8.98
N VAL A 333 -13.26 -6.56 -8.10
CA VAL A 333 -13.96 -5.79 -7.08
C VAL A 333 -13.43 -4.35 -7.05
N GLY A 334 -14.33 -3.37 -7.01
CA GLY A 334 -13.97 -1.96 -6.92
C GLY A 334 -14.03 -1.44 -5.48
N ASN A 335 -13.11 -0.57 -5.09
CA ASN A 335 -13.26 0.21 -3.86
C ASN A 335 -14.47 1.15 -4.01
N PRO A 336 -15.54 1.02 -3.20
CA PRO A 336 -16.73 1.86 -3.32
C PRO A 336 -16.60 3.20 -2.59
N TYR A 337 -15.54 3.41 -1.81
CA TYR A 337 -15.39 4.60 -0.97
C TYR A 337 -14.41 5.62 -1.56
N GLN A 338 -14.68 6.90 -1.31
CA GLN A 338 -13.64 7.93 -1.41
C GLN A 338 -12.72 7.88 -0.19
N ALA A 339 -12.15 6.73 0.09
CA ALA A 339 -11.22 6.49 1.19
C ALA A 339 -10.23 5.38 0.82
N THR A 340 -9.06 5.41 1.44
CA THR A 340 -8.18 4.24 1.41
C THR A 340 -8.84 3.13 2.22
N VAL A 341 -8.81 1.89 1.73
CA VAL A 341 -9.34 0.73 2.46
C VAL A 341 -8.17 -0.14 2.92
N ASP A 342 -8.15 -0.51 4.19
CA ASP A 342 -7.25 -1.57 4.67
C ASP A 342 -7.83 -2.93 4.25
N VAL A 343 -7.18 -3.57 3.28
CA VAL A 343 -7.65 -4.83 2.72
C VAL A 343 -7.46 -5.99 3.71
N GLN A 344 -6.50 -5.91 4.63
CA GLN A 344 -6.34 -6.93 5.68
C GLN A 344 -7.58 -6.93 6.59
N GLU A 345 -8.04 -5.75 7.00
CA GLU A 345 -9.27 -5.64 7.81
C GLU A 345 -10.51 -6.09 7.03
N LEU A 346 -10.63 -5.71 5.75
CA LEU A 346 -11.72 -6.16 4.88
C LEU A 346 -11.81 -7.68 4.76
N LEU A 347 -10.68 -8.34 4.53
CA LEU A 347 -10.63 -9.79 4.28
C LEU A 347 -10.71 -10.62 5.56
N ALA A 348 -10.27 -10.08 6.71
CA ALA A 348 -10.37 -10.74 8.01
C ALA A 348 -11.73 -10.54 8.71
N ASP A 349 -12.55 -9.61 8.23
CA ASP A 349 -13.86 -9.31 8.82
C ASP A 349 -14.89 -10.42 8.56
N ALA A 350 -15.81 -10.63 9.50
CA ALA A 350 -16.89 -11.62 9.37
C ALA A 350 -17.86 -11.34 8.20
N GLY A 351 -17.82 -10.14 7.62
CA GLY A 351 -18.53 -9.75 6.40
C GLY A 351 -17.85 -10.17 5.10
N ALA A 352 -16.65 -10.76 5.16
CA ALA A 352 -16.02 -11.50 4.07
C ALA A 352 -16.34 -13.00 4.23
N THR A 353 -16.74 -13.66 3.15
CA THR A 353 -17.04 -15.10 3.18
C THR A 353 -16.53 -15.79 1.93
N ASN A 354 -15.88 -16.94 2.16
CA ASN A 354 -15.35 -17.81 1.12
C ASN A 354 -14.39 -17.12 0.13
N VAL A 355 -13.60 -16.17 0.62
CA VAL A 355 -12.52 -15.50 -0.13
C VAL A 355 -11.18 -15.82 0.51
N ASN A 356 -10.10 -15.85 -0.28
CA ASN A 356 -8.76 -15.98 0.26
C ASN A 356 -8.44 -14.74 1.10
N ALA A 357 -8.12 -14.95 2.38
CA ALA A 357 -7.88 -13.86 3.33
C ALA A 357 -6.44 -13.33 3.35
N ASN A 358 -5.51 -14.02 2.69
CA ASN A 358 -4.08 -13.73 2.73
C ASN A 358 -3.63 -12.81 1.58
N PHE A 359 -4.33 -12.84 0.45
CA PHE A 359 -3.89 -12.18 -0.77
C PHE A 359 -4.98 -11.39 -1.48
N TYR A 360 -4.54 -10.32 -2.13
CA TYR A 360 -5.30 -9.66 -3.17
C TYR A 360 -4.37 -9.24 -4.31
N TYR A 361 -4.94 -9.02 -5.49
CA TYR A 361 -4.17 -8.79 -6.71
C TYR A 361 -4.52 -7.44 -7.33
N VAL A 362 -3.51 -6.63 -7.61
CA VAL A 362 -3.68 -5.33 -8.27
C VAL A 362 -3.01 -5.34 -9.63
N TRP A 363 -3.56 -4.55 -10.56
CA TRP A 363 -2.82 -4.17 -11.76
C TRP A 363 -1.98 -2.94 -11.45
N ASP A 364 -0.67 -3.11 -11.38
CA ASP A 364 0.25 -1.99 -11.16
C ASP A 364 0.70 -1.44 -12.53
N PRO A 365 0.25 -0.23 -12.92
CA PRO A 365 0.67 0.37 -14.17
C PRO A 365 2.15 0.78 -14.19
N THR A 366 2.83 0.82 -13.04
CA THR A 366 4.22 1.24 -12.94
C THR A 366 5.22 0.11 -13.23
N VAL A 367 4.77 -1.14 -13.12
CA VAL A 367 5.53 -2.35 -13.48
C VAL A 367 5.37 -2.67 -14.96
N ASN A 368 6.46 -3.04 -15.64
CA ASN A 368 6.52 -3.32 -17.08
C ASN A 368 6.03 -2.16 -17.97
N THR A 369 6.29 -2.16 -19.26
CA THR A 369 5.90 -1.08 -20.20
C THR A 369 4.41 -0.75 -20.11
N ARG A 370 3.53 -1.75 -19.97
CA ARG A 370 2.05 -1.59 -20.02
C ARG A 370 1.31 -1.91 -18.72
N GLY A 371 2.03 -2.14 -17.63
CA GLY A 371 1.46 -2.65 -16.39
C GLY A 371 1.61 -4.16 -16.26
N ALA A 372 1.55 -4.67 -15.03
CA ALA A 372 1.53 -6.10 -14.72
C ALA A 372 0.71 -6.35 -13.44
N TYR A 373 0.30 -7.60 -13.24
CA TYR A 373 -0.30 -8.04 -11.98
C TYR A 373 0.74 -8.12 -10.89
N VAL A 374 0.40 -7.56 -9.72
CA VAL A 374 1.17 -7.66 -8.49
C VAL A 374 0.27 -8.26 -7.42
N THR A 375 0.74 -9.33 -6.80
CA THR A 375 0.07 -9.99 -5.68
C THR A 375 0.55 -9.34 -4.40
N VAL A 376 -0.37 -8.93 -3.54
CA VAL A 376 -0.05 -8.36 -2.22
C VAL A 376 -0.43 -9.36 -1.14
N ASN A 377 0.53 -9.66 -0.27
CA ASN A 377 0.28 -10.35 0.98
C ASN A 377 -0.18 -9.32 2.01
N VAL A 378 -1.45 -9.40 2.42
CA VAL A 378 -2.06 -8.36 3.26
C VAL A 378 -1.59 -8.41 4.71
N ASP A 379 -1.17 -9.59 5.18
CA ASP A 379 -0.72 -9.80 6.55
C ASP A 379 0.70 -9.26 6.76
N ALA A 380 1.62 -9.66 5.89
CA ALA A 380 3.00 -9.18 5.91
C ALA A 380 3.14 -7.75 5.34
N ASN A 381 2.09 -7.23 4.69
CA ASN A 381 2.11 -5.96 3.96
C ASN A 381 3.24 -5.89 2.91
N THR A 382 3.52 -7.02 2.26
CA THR A 382 4.52 -7.19 1.20
C THR A 382 3.85 -7.52 -0.13
N ASN A 383 4.62 -7.57 -1.21
CA ASN A 383 4.09 -7.94 -2.52
C ASN A 383 5.05 -8.85 -3.31
N SER A 384 4.57 -9.42 -4.41
CA SER A 384 5.32 -10.37 -5.24
C SER A 384 6.38 -9.72 -6.14
N ASN A 385 6.45 -8.39 -6.22
CA ASN A 385 7.37 -7.69 -7.12
C ASN A 385 8.02 -6.48 -6.43
N PRO A 386 9.30 -6.55 -6.04
CA PRO A 386 10.01 -5.47 -5.35
C PRO A 386 10.05 -4.11 -6.08
N SER A 387 9.75 -4.04 -7.38
CA SER A 387 9.61 -2.77 -8.10
C SER A 387 8.26 -2.08 -7.90
N SER A 388 7.28 -2.80 -7.35
CA SER A 388 5.94 -2.29 -7.05
C SER A 388 5.87 -1.70 -5.66
N VAL A 389 5.14 -0.59 -5.54
CA VAL A 389 4.80 0.03 -4.25
C VAL A 389 3.44 -0.41 -3.73
N ALA A 390 2.80 -1.40 -4.37
CA ALA A 390 1.54 -1.96 -3.92
C ALA A 390 1.67 -2.57 -2.52
N ASN A 391 0.69 -2.33 -1.67
CA ASN A 391 0.67 -2.75 -0.27
C ASN A 391 -0.79 -3.02 0.15
N LYS A 392 -1.09 -3.31 1.42
CA LYS A 392 -2.45 -3.66 1.85
C LYS A 392 -3.47 -2.51 1.80
N TYR A 393 -3.03 -1.28 1.51
CA TYR A 393 -3.87 -0.09 1.50
C TYR A 393 -4.39 0.20 0.08
N LEU A 394 -5.60 -0.25 -0.22
CA LEU A 394 -6.26 -0.02 -1.50
C LEU A 394 -6.69 1.45 -1.64
N HIS A 395 -6.26 2.13 -2.70
CA HIS A 395 -6.52 3.56 -2.86
C HIS A 395 -7.98 3.86 -3.24
N PRO A 396 -8.48 5.09 -2.96
CA PRO A 396 -9.77 5.54 -3.49
C PRO A 396 -9.84 5.40 -5.01
N GLY A 397 -10.96 4.90 -5.54
CA GLY A 397 -11.16 4.72 -6.98
C GLY A 397 -10.26 3.67 -7.65
N GLN A 398 -9.60 2.80 -6.87
CA GLN A 398 -8.87 1.64 -7.38
C GLN A 398 -9.76 0.38 -7.33
N ALA A 399 -9.53 -0.54 -8.26
CA ALA A 399 -10.12 -1.87 -8.25
C ALA A 399 -9.03 -2.95 -8.17
N PHE A 400 -9.41 -4.16 -7.77
CA PHE A 400 -8.52 -5.27 -7.48
C PHE A 400 -9.21 -6.62 -7.69
N PHE A 401 -8.45 -7.69 -7.68
CA PHE A 401 -8.96 -9.05 -7.65
C PHE A 401 -8.78 -9.71 -6.29
N VAL A 402 -9.73 -10.57 -5.93
CA VAL A 402 -9.64 -11.56 -4.84
C VAL A 402 -10.03 -12.93 -5.35
N GLU A 403 -9.56 -13.97 -4.70
CA GLU A 403 -9.83 -15.35 -5.08
C GLU A 403 -10.91 -15.97 -4.19
N THR A 404 -11.83 -16.73 -4.76
CA THR A 404 -12.76 -17.56 -4.00
C THR A 404 -12.02 -18.74 -3.37
N ALA A 405 -12.11 -18.93 -2.05
CA ALA A 405 -11.25 -19.87 -1.32
C ALA A 405 -11.61 -21.34 -1.57
N ALA A 406 -12.90 -21.68 -1.61
CA ALA A 406 -13.40 -23.02 -1.84
C ALA A 406 -14.70 -22.98 -2.66
N GLU A 407 -15.19 -24.13 -3.10
CA GLU A 407 -16.46 -24.18 -3.84
C GLU A 407 -17.62 -23.75 -2.93
N GLY A 408 -18.40 -22.74 -3.34
CA GLY A 408 -19.55 -22.22 -2.61
C GLY A 408 -19.72 -20.71 -2.68
N THR A 409 -20.84 -20.18 -2.17
CA THR A 409 -21.13 -18.75 -2.23
C THR A 409 -20.05 -17.89 -1.57
N ALA A 410 -19.61 -16.83 -2.26
CA ALA A 410 -18.63 -15.86 -1.77
C ALA A 410 -19.20 -14.43 -1.78
N TRP A 411 -18.77 -13.61 -0.82
CA TRP A 411 -19.10 -12.17 -0.78
C TRP A 411 -18.11 -11.39 0.07
N LEU A 412 -18.14 -10.06 -0.10
CA LEU A 412 -17.42 -9.08 0.71
C LEU A 412 -18.38 -8.00 1.20
N THR A 413 -18.16 -7.50 2.40
CA THR A 413 -18.84 -6.29 2.89
C THR A 413 -17.80 -5.24 3.24
N PHE A 414 -17.74 -4.17 2.45
CA PHE A 414 -16.98 -2.99 2.82
C PHE A 414 -17.69 -2.30 3.97
N LYS A 415 -17.03 -2.12 5.10
CA LYS A 415 -17.55 -1.37 6.25
C LYS A 415 -16.87 -0.02 6.37
N GLU A 416 -17.54 0.93 7.02
CA GLU A 416 -16.91 2.22 7.38
C GLU A 416 -15.62 2.01 8.16
N SER A 417 -15.59 1.04 9.08
CA SER A 417 -14.42 0.69 9.89
C SER A 417 -13.22 0.14 9.12
N HIS A 418 -13.36 -0.20 7.84
CA HIS A 418 -12.23 -0.64 7.00
C HIS A 418 -11.52 0.55 6.34
N LYS A 419 -12.02 1.79 6.53
CA LYS A 419 -11.42 2.98 5.94
C LYS A 419 -10.16 3.36 6.72
N TYR A 420 -9.02 3.32 6.05
CA TYR A 420 -7.76 3.77 6.61
C TYR A 420 -7.60 5.29 6.49
N THR A 421 -7.70 5.98 7.62
CA THR A 421 -7.60 7.46 7.70
C THR A 421 -6.41 7.95 8.52
N ASN A 422 -5.62 7.05 9.12
CA ASN A 422 -4.44 7.43 9.89
C ASN A 422 -3.29 7.77 8.94
N GLY A 423 -2.93 9.06 8.86
CA GLY A 423 -1.87 9.55 7.97
C GLY A 423 -2.43 10.48 6.89
N THR A 424 -2.09 11.77 7.02
CA THR A 424 -2.37 12.82 6.02
C THR A 424 -1.51 12.71 4.76
N SER A 425 -0.63 11.71 4.70
CA SER A 425 0.11 11.31 3.50
C SER A 425 -0.47 10.01 2.97
N THR A 426 -0.38 9.75 1.66
CA THR A 426 -0.27 8.37 1.18
C THR A 426 0.72 7.67 2.12
N PRO A 427 0.34 6.59 2.84
CA PRO A 427 1.22 5.97 3.82
C PRO A 427 2.58 5.78 3.15
N ASN A 428 3.62 6.39 3.74
CA ASN A 428 4.93 6.53 3.13
C ASN A 428 5.32 5.16 2.56
N LEU A 429 5.38 5.09 1.23
CA LEU A 429 5.56 3.90 0.39
C LEU A 429 7.00 3.36 0.44
N TYR A 430 7.76 3.79 1.44
CA TYR A 430 9.16 3.44 1.60
C TYR A 430 9.26 2.33 2.65
N ARG A 431 9.56 1.13 2.13
CA ARG A 431 10.03 -0.02 2.88
C ARG A 431 11.09 0.42 3.89
N THR A 432 10.82 0.26 5.18
CA THR A 432 11.90 0.04 6.14
C THR A 432 12.30 -1.42 5.96
N ASN A 433 13.56 -1.69 5.57
CA ASN A 433 14.13 -3.04 5.36
C ASN A 433 14.20 -3.85 6.69
N SER A 434 13.15 -3.86 7.51
CA SER A 434 13.27 -4.26 8.92
C SER A 434 12.02 -4.86 9.55
N ASP A 435 11.16 -5.51 8.76
CA ASP A 435 10.18 -6.44 9.33
C ASP A 435 10.59 -7.86 8.95
N ASN A 436 11.35 -8.49 9.87
CA ASN A 436 11.73 -9.91 9.93
C ASN A 436 11.79 -10.63 8.57
N GLU A 437 12.89 -10.45 7.83
CA GLU A 437 13.14 -11.29 6.66
C GLU A 437 13.39 -12.74 7.11
N GLY A 438 12.31 -13.52 7.20
CA GLY A 438 12.38 -14.97 7.19
C GLY A 438 13.13 -15.46 5.95
N ALA A 439 13.43 -16.75 5.92
CA ALA A 439 14.07 -17.36 4.77
C ALA A 439 13.21 -17.12 3.52
N ALA A 440 13.78 -16.57 2.44
CA ALA A 440 13.03 -16.23 1.23
C ALA A 440 13.91 -16.11 -0.01
N ILE A 441 13.30 -16.28 -1.19
CA ILE A 441 13.86 -15.91 -2.49
C ILE A 441 12.82 -15.03 -3.21
N ALA A 442 13.21 -13.79 -3.52
CA ALA A 442 12.47 -12.91 -4.41
C ALA A 442 13.18 -12.86 -5.77
N LEU A 443 12.51 -13.31 -6.83
CA LEU A 443 13.00 -13.25 -8.20
C LEU A 443 12.26 -12.17 -8.97
N THR A 444 13.01 -11.27 -9.61
CA THR A 444 12.47 -10.19 -10.43
C THR A 444 13.09 -10.25 -11.82
N LEU A 445 12.26 -10.22 -12.87
CA LEU A 445 12.71 -10.21 -14.26
C LEU A 445 12.79 -8.77 -14.77
N TYR A 446 13.91 -8.41 -15.40
CA TYR A 446 14.06 -7.13 -16.10
C TYR A 446 14.46 -7.38 -17.54
N THR A 447 14.01 -6.51 -18.47
CA THR A 447 14.76 -6.32 -19.71
C THR A 447 16.09 -5.63 -19.36
N ASP A 448 17.16 -5.95 -20.06
CA ASP A 448 18.47 -5.33 -19.80
C ASP A 448 18.43 -3.80 -19.93
N GLU A 449 17.65 -3.30 -20.90
CA GLU A 449 17.42 -1.86 -21.09
C GLU A 449 16.80 -1.21 -19.86
N SER A 450 15.74 -1.82 -19.30
CA SER A 450 15.08 -1.29 -18.12
C SER A 450 16.00 -1.32 -16.91
N LEU A 451 16.69 -2.44 -16.67
CA LEU A 451 17.62 -2.55 -15.54
C LEU A 451 18.74 -1.50 -15.62
N ALA A 452 19.35 -1.33 -16.80
CA ALA A 452 20.41 -0.35 -17.02
C ALA A 452 19.94 1.11 -16.79
N ALA A 453 18.65 1.37 -17.05
CA ALA A 453 18.03 2.67 -16.81
C ALA A 453 17.52 2.87 -15.37
N ASN A 454 17.69 1.89 -14.47
CA ASN A 454 16.98 1.82 -13.18
C ASN A 454 15.45 1.95 -13.34
N GLY A 455 14.94 1.41 -14.44
CA GLY A 455 13.53 1.36 -14.79
C GLY A 455 12.79 0.21 -14.10
N PRO A 456 11.48 0.05 -14.40
CA PRO A 456 10.64 -0.96 -13.77
C PRO A 456 10.98 -2.38 -14.23
N SER A 457 10.79 -3.35 -13.35
CA SER A 457 10.81 -4.77 -13.71
C SER A 457 9.70 -5.12 -14.71
N ALA A 458 9.91 -6.22 -15.44
CA ALA A 458 8.91 -6.81 -16.32
C ALA A 458 7.89 -7.64 -15.51
N ASP A 459 8.35 -8.39 -14.52
CA ASP A 459 7.51 -9.15 -13.58
C ASP A 459 8.30 -9.63 -12.35
N GLY A 460 7.61 -10.18 -11.34
CA GLY A 460 8.21 -10.65 -10.08
C GLY A 460 7.45 -11.83 -9.44
N LEU A 461 8.17 -12.62 -8.66
CA LEU A 461 7.63 -13.64 -7.75
C LEU A 461 8.40 -13.68 -6.43
N VAL A 462 7.76 -14.24 -5.38
CA VAL A 462 8.36 -14.47 -4.06
C VAL A 462 8.06 -15.89 -3.59
N VAL A 463 9.06 -16.55 -3.01
CA VAL A 463 8.87 -17.74 -2.17
C VAL A 463 9.47 -17.48 -0.80
N ARG A 464 8.71 -17.77 0.25
CA ARG A 464 9.18 -17.70 1.64
C ARG A 464 9.18 -19.10 2.26
N PHE A 465 10.08 -19.28 3.21
CA PHE A 465 10.39 -20.55 3.83
C PHE A 465 10.28 -20.46 5.35
N ASP A 466 9.62 -21.44 5.94
CA ASP A 466 9.56 -21.67 7.38
C ASP A 466 9.22 -23.14 7.65
N ASP A 467 9.76 -23.75 8.70
CA ASP A 467 9.49 -25.15 9.05
C ASP A 467 8.00 -25.44 9.30
N ALA A 468 7.19 -24.41 9.59
CA ALA A 468 5.75 -24.53 9.81
C ALA A 468 4.90 -24.46 8.52
N TYR A 469 5.49 -24.12 7.37
CA TYR A 469 4.77 -24.02 6.10
C TYR A 469 4.63 -25.36 5.38
N SER A 470 3.67 -25.44 4.45
CA SER A 470 3.35 -26.64 3.69
C SER A 470 4.03 -26.62 2.31
N ASN A 471 4.43 -27.78 1.80
CA ASN A 471 4.87 -27.90 0.40
C ASN A 471 3.71 -28.22 -0.56
N ASP A 472 2.50 -28.48 -0.03
CA ASP A 472 1.27 -28.57 -0.81
C ASP A 472 0.70 -27.17 -1.05
N VAL A 473 0.06 -26.97 -2.22
CA VAL A 473 -0.60 -25.70 -2.55
C VAL A 473 -1.79 -25.46 -1.62
N ASP A 474 -1.74 -24.39 -0.83
CA ASP A 474 -2.77 -24.03 0.13
C ASP A 474 -3.17 -22.53 0.09
N ALA A 475 -3.89 -22.05 1.11
CA ALA A 475 -4.37 -20.68 1.15
C ALA A 475 -3.27 -19.62 1.29
N PHE A 476 -2.04 -20.01 1.66
CA PHE A 476 -0.85 -19.18 1.79
C PHE A 476 -0.01 -19.13 0.50
N ASP A 477 -0.54 -19.68 -0.59
CA ASP A 477 0.02 -19.63 -1.93
C ASP A 477 -0.90 -18.88 -2.88
N ALA A 478 -0.35 -17.90 -3.59
CA ALA A 478 -1.10 -17.01 -4.45
C ALA A 478 -0.89 -17.37 -5.93
N LYS A 479 -1.97 -17.82 -6.59
CA LYS A 479 -1.98 -18.12 -8.02
C LYS A 479 -1.54 -16.90 -8.82
N LYS A 480 -0.75 -17.10 -9.87
CA LYS A 480 -0.28 -16.05 -10.77
C LYS A 480 -1.38 -15.69 -11.77
N PRO A 481 -1.92 -14.46 -11.77
CA PRO A 481 -2.75 -14.00 -12.86
C PRO A 481 -1.90 -13.81 -14.13
N ALA A 482 -2.47 -14.13 -15.29
CA ALA A 482 -1.76 -14.00 -16.56
C ALA A 482 -1.52 -12.53 -16.93
N ASN A 483 -0.25 -12.15 -17.16
CA ASN A 483 0.12 -10.85 -17.68
C ASN A 483 -0.16 -10.74 -19.19
N GLN A 484 -0.35 -9.50 -19.67
CA GLN A 484 -0.42 -9.21 -21.12
C GLN A 484 0.95 -9.34 -21.81
N ASP A 485 2.01 -9.08 -21.05
CA ASP A 485 3.41 -9.12 -21.47
C ASP A 485 4.14 -10.19 -20.66
N GLU A 486 5.42 -9.98 -20.34
CA GLU A 486 6.22 -10.98 -19.63
C GLU A 486 5.55 -11.46 -18.34
N SER A 487 5.63 -12.77 -18.13
CA SER A 487 5.12 -13.41 -16.91
C SER A 487 6.15 -14.37 -16.36
N ILE A 488 6.39 -14.30 -15.05
CA ILE A 488 7.16 -15.29 -14.31
C ILE A 488 6.34 -15.86 -13.15
N ALA A 489 6.55 -17.15 -12.85
CA ALA A 489 5.88 -17.84 -11.76
C ALA A 489 6.71 -19.02 -11.24
N LEU A 490 6.43 -19.45 -10.02
CA LEU A 490 6.80 -20.78 -9.53
C LEU A 490 5.78 -21.80 -10.01
N VAL A 491 6.23 -23.02 -10.29
CA VAL A 491 5.34 -24.12 -10.71
C VAL A 491 5.30 -25.18 -9.63
N THR A 492 4.20 -25.22 -8.87
CA THR A 492 3.97 -26.20 -7.81
C THR A 492 2.71 -27.00 -8.12
N ASN A 493 2.82 -28.33 -8.19
CA ASN A 493 1.72 -29.24 -8.51
C ASN A 493 0.91 -28.85 -9.76
N GLY A 494 1.58 -28.29 -10.78
CA GLY A 494 0.98 -27.83 -12.03
C GLY A 494 0.28 -26.47 -11.96
N GLN A 495 0.37 -25.75 -10.85
CA GLN A 495 -0.15 -24.40 -10.68
C GLN A 495 0.97 -23.37 -10.77
N ASN A 496 0.71 -22.28 -11.49
CA ASN A 496 1.61 -21.12 -11.55
C ASN A 496 1.32 -20.21 -10.34
N LEU A 497 2.33 -19.97 -9.51
CA LEU A 497 2.26 -19.17 -8.29
C LEU A 497 3.13 -17.92 -8.40
N SER A 498 2.58 -16.80 -7.96
CA SER A 498 3.27 -15.51 -7.82
C SER A 498 3.87 -15.31 -6.44
N TYR A 499 3.32 -16.00 -5.45
CA TYR A 499 3.74 -15.99 -4.07
C TYR A 499 3.55 -17.41 -3.50
N GLU A 500 4.55 -17.97 -2.83
CA GLU A 500 4.46 -19.30 -2.20
C GLU A 500 5.01 -19.26 -0.77
N SER A 501 4.37 -19.96 0.16
CA SER A 501 4.84 -20.17 1.54
C SER A 501 5.10 -21.66 1.73
N ARG A 502 6.37 -22.06 1.85
CA ARG A 502 6.75 -23.48 1.84
C ARG A 502 7.72 -23.89 2.95
N ALA A 503 7.84 -25.18 3.22
CA ALA A 503 8.78 -25.68 4.23
C ALA A 503 10.23 -25.31 3.86
N MET A 504 11.13 -25.27 4.86
CA MET A 504 12.56 -25.03 4.60
C MET A 504 13.11 -26.02 3.55
N PRO A 505 13.87 -25.55 2.56
CA PRO A 505 14.29 -26.38 1.45
C PRO A 505 15.37 -27.38 1.86
N VAL A 506 15.34 -28.57 1.25
CA VAL A 506 16.31 -29.65 1.53
C VAL A 506 17.27 -29.89 0.37
N ASP A 507 18.35 -30.62 0.63
CA ASP A 507 19.33 -31.00 -0.39
C ASP A 507 18.69 -31.75 -1.56
N GLY A 508 18.99 -31.32 -2.78
CA GLY A 508 18.47 -31.91 -4.01
C GLY A 508 17.04 -31.47 -4.36
N GLU A 509 16.38 -30.65 -3.55
CA GLU A 509 15.08 -30.09 -3.89
C GLU A 509 15.20 -29.10 -5.05
N THR A 510 14.18 -29.08 -5.92
CA THR A 510 14.11 -28.19 -7.08
C THR A 510 12.77 -27.48 -7.16
N LEU A 511 12.79 -26.17 -7.39
CA LEU A 511 11.60 -25.36 -7.67
C LEU A 511 11.59 -25.00 -9.14
N ALA A 512 10.62 -25.53 -9.88
CA ALA A 512 10.45 -25.19 -11.29
C ALA A 512 9.94 -23.75 -11.43
N LEU A 513 10.44 -23.03 -12.44
CA LEU A 513 9.96 -21.70 -12.80
C LEU A 513 9.28 -21.75 -14.17
N SER A 514 8.20 -21.00 -14.30
CA SER A 514 7.57 -20.65 -15.57
C SER A 514 8.00 -19.24 -15.96
N ALA A 515 8.49 -19.06 -17.17
CA ALA A 515 8.80 -17.74 -17.75
C ALA A 515 8.31 -17.69 -19.20
N THR A 516 7.37 -16.79 -19.48
CA THR A 516 6.64 -16.73 -20.77
C THR A 516 6.50 -15.31 -21.29
N THR A 517 6.07 -15.21 -22.56
CA THR A 517 5.66 -13.94 -23.20
C THR A 517 6.78 -12.90 -23.27
N TYR A 518 8.00 -13.35 -23.57
CA TYR A 518 9.14 -12.47 -23.82
C TYR A 518 8.82 -11.45 -24.93
N ARG A 519 9.10 -10.16 -24.68
CA ARG A 519 8.98 -9.03 -25.62
C ARG A 519 10.32 -8.43 -26.05
N ALA A 520 11.43 -8.88 -25.44
CA ALA A 520 12.79 -8.44 -25.71
C ALA A 520 13.72 -9.63 -25.95
N ALA A 521 14.94 -9.36 -26.43
CA ALA A 521 15.95 -10.39 -26.66
C ALA A 521 16.87 -10.63 -25.47
N ASN A 522 17.05 -9.62 -24.60
CA ASN A 522 18.01 -9.67 -23.50
C ASN A 522 17.32 -9.33 -22.17
N TYR A 523 17.51 -10.22 -21.20
CA TYR A 523 16.90 -10.14 -19.89
C TYR A 523 17.91 -10.40 -18.80
N THR A 524 17.61 -9.90 -17.61
CA THR A 524 18.33 -10.19 -16.39
C THR A 524 17.36 -10.56 -15.28
N PHE A 525 17.57 -11.72 -14.67
CA PHE A 525 16.99 -12.04 -13.37
C PHE A 525 17.79 -11.33 -12.28
N LYS A 526 17.07 -10.64 -11.42
CA LYS A 526 17.58 -10.09 -10.17
C LYS A 526 16.98 -10.88 -9.02
N ALA A 527 17.83 -11.65 -8.34
CA ALA A 527 17.46 -12.47 -7.21
C ALA A 527 17.90 -11.83 -5.90
N ASN A 528 16.99 -11.74 -4.94
CA ASN A 528 17.32 -11.46 -3.55
C ASN A 528 16.98 -12.71 -2.73
N THR A 529 18.03 -13.38 -2.25
CA THR A 529 17.90 -14.55 -1.38
C THR A 529 18.29 -14.14 0.02
N ASN A 530 17.49 -14.48 1.02
CA ASN A 530 17.78 -14.15 2.42
C ASN A 530 17.45 -15.34 3.33
N GLY A 531 18.21 -15.48 4.41
CA GLY A 531 17.84 -16.34 5.54
C GLY A 531 17.86 -17.86 5.28
N LEU A 532 18.35 -18.33 4.13
CA LEU A 532 18.49 -19.78 3.89
C LEU A 532 19.58 -20.37 4.80
N ASN A 533 19.28 -21.49 5.45
CA ASN A 533 20.19 -22.18 6.36
C ASN A 533 20.34 -23.65 5.94
N GLY A 534 21.56 -24.19 6.01
CA GLY A 534 21.85 -25.60 5.70
C GLY A 534 21.94 -25.93 4.20
N VAL A 535 21.37 -25.10 3.33
CA VAL A 535 21.44 -25.23 1.88
C VAL A 535 21.80 -23.90 1.19
N SER A 536 22.43 -23.99 0.02
CA SER A 536 22.59 -22.90 -0.94
C SER A 536 21.57 -23.08 -2.07
N ALA A 537 20.98 -21.97 -2.51
CA ALA A 537 20.11 -21.94 -3.69
C ALA A 537 20.90 -21.61 -4.95
N TRP A 538 20.55 -22.23 -6.07
CA TRP A 538 21.17 -22.03 -7.37
C TRP A 538 20.13 -21.88 -8.46
N LEU A 539 20.22 -20.86 -9.30
CA LEU A 539 19.42 -20.75 -10.51
C LEU A 539 20.06 -21.60 -11.60
N LYS A 540 19.31 -22.58 -12.10
CA LYS A 540 19.70 -23.42 -13.24
C LYS A 540 18.97 -22.97 -14.50
N ASP A 541 19.74 -22.70 -15.55
CA ASP A 541 19.23 -22.46 -16.90
C ASP A 541 19.36 -23.74 -17.72
N ASN A 542 18.23 -24.40 -17.99
CA ASN A 542 18.18 -25.67 -18.72
C ASN A 542 18.54 -25.53 -20.21
N HIS A 543 18.50 -24.31 -20.77
CA HIS A 543 18.89 -24.06 -22.15
C HIS A 543 20.41 -24.09 -22.31
N THR A 544 21.13 -23.44 -21.39
CA THR A 544 22.60 -23.32 -21.43
C THR A 544 23.31 -24.36 -20.55
N ASN A 545 22.57 -25.07 -19.69
CA ASN A 545 23.08 -25.92 -18.60
C ASN A 545 23.99 -25.15 -17.62
N THR A 546 23.71 -23.87 -17.43
CA THR A 546 24.45 -23.02 -16.47
C THR A 546 23.80 -23.08 -15.10
N LEU A 547 24.63 -23.17 -14.06
CA LEU A 547 24.20 -23.11 -12.66
C LEU A 547 24.82 -21.87 -12.00
N THR A 548 23.99 -20.97 -11.48
CA THR A 548 24.41 -19.69 -10.87
C THR A 548 23.99 -19.65 -9.42
N GLU A 549 24.93 -19.47 -8.49
CA GLU A 549 24.61 -19.40 -7.06
C GLU A 549 23.78 -18.16 -6.78
N LEU A 550 22.64 -18.33 -6.10
CA LEU A 550 21.85 -17.24 -5.56
C LEU A 550 22.39 -16.92 -4.16
N GLN A 551 23.27 -15.93 -4.09
CA GLN A 551 24.01 -15.62 -2.86
C GLN A 551 23.06 -15.28 -1.71
N ASN A 552 23.20 -15.98 -0.59
CA ASN A 552 22.39 -15.73 0.59
C ASN A 552 22.72 -14.37 1.21
N ASN A 553 21.68 -13.61 1.57
CA ASN A 553 21.73 -12.25 2.10
C ASN A 553 22.41 -11.24 1.14
N ALA A 554 22.36 -11.51 -0.17
CA ALA A 554 22.93 -10.65 -1.19
C ALA A 554 22.11 -10.69 -2.49
N GLU A 555 22.26 -9.66 -3.30
CA GLU A 555 21.66 -9.58 -4.64
C GLU A 555 22.51 -10.37 -5.64
N THR A 556 21.86 -11.21 -6.43
CA THR A 556 22.49 -11.92 -7.56
C THR A 556 21.83 -11.52 -8.86
N LEU A 557 22.64 -11.18 -9.87
CA LEU A 557 22.18 -10.91 -11.23
C LEU A 557 22.54 -12.07 -12.16
N TYR A 558 21.57 -12.53 -12.94
CA TYR A 558 21.77 -13.53 -13.98
C TYR A 558 21.21 -13.02 -15.31
N SER A 559 22.09 -12.66 -16.23
CA SER A 559 21.72 -12.18 -17.57
C SER A 559 21.63 -13.33 -18.56
N PHE A 560 20.63 -13.29 -19.44
CA PHE A 560 20.39 -14.29 -20.46
C PHE A 560 19.75 -13.70 -21.72
N THR A 561 19.93 -14.41 -22.83
CA THR A 561 19.32 -14.06 -24.12
C THR A 561 18.18 -15.01 -24.46
N VAL A 562 17.15 -14.49 -25.11
CA VAL A 562 16.02 -15.23 -25.68
C VAL A 562 16.19 -15.30 -27.19
N ALA A 563 16.38 -16.50 -27.71
CA ALA A 563 16.48 -16.78 -29.14
C ALA A 563 15.19 -17.43 -29.63
N GLU A 564 14.30 -16.66 -30.26
CA GLU A 564 12.97 -17.14 -30.70
C GLU A 564 13.00 -18.38 -31.61
N GLY A 565 14.08 -18.57 -32.36
CA GLY A 565 14.28 -19.74 -33.22
C GLY A 565 14.67 -21.02 -32.49
N GLU A 566 14.97 -20.96 -31.18
CA GLU A 566 15.48 -22.07 -30.40
C GLU A 566 14.48 -22.48 -29.32
N ALA A 567 13.84 -23.64 -29.50
CA ALA A 567 12.76 -24.10 -28.62
C ALA A 567 13.15 -24.14 -27.13
N GLY A 568 14.40 -24.48 -26.81
CA GLY A 568 14.90 -24.47 -25.42
C GLY A 568 15.08 -23.06 -24.84
N SER A 569 15.31 -22.05 -25.68
CA SER A 569 15.53 -20.66 -25.25
C SER A 569 14.24 -19.97 -24.83
N VAL A 570 13.12 -20.33 -25.47
CA VAL A 570 11.76 -19.82 -25.22
C VAL A 570 10.88 -20.78 -24.41
N ALA A 571 11.44 -21.90 -23.95
CA ALA A 571 10.69 -22.89 -23.18
C ALA A 571 10.17 -22.27 -21.87
N GLU A 572 8.89 -22.52 -21.56
CA GLU A 572 8.26 -22.03 -20.33
C GLU A 572 9.05 -22.47 -19.08
N GLY A 573 9.41 -23.76 -19.02
CA GLY A 573 10.20 -24.38 -17.95
C GLY A 573 11.72 -24.23 -18.11
N ARG A 574 12.22 -23.14 -18.74
CA ARG A 574 13.66 -22.97 -18.98
C ARG A 574 14.47 -22.90 -17.68
N PHE A 575 13.89 -22.36 -16.61
CA PHE A 575 14.62 -22.09 -15.37
C PHE A 575 14.08 -22.90 -14.21
N GLU A 576 14.95 -23.24 -13.26
CA GLU A 576 14.60 -23.82 -11.97
C GLU A 576 15.57 -23.35 -10.88
N VAL A 577 15.13 -23.34 -9.63
CA VAL A 577 15.99 -23.13 -8.46
C VAL A 577 16.33 -24.49 -7.86
N VAL A 578 17.61 -24.80 -7.72
CA VAL A 578 18.12 -26.05 -7.14
C VAL A 578 18.74 -25.76 -5.78
N PHE A 579 18.39 -26.55 -4.77
CA PHE A 579 18.98 -26.46 -3.44
C PHE A 579 20.04 -27.54 -3.24
N GLN A 580 21.19 -27.14 -2.71
CA GLN A 580 22.31 -28.04 -2.43
C GLN A 580 22.82 -27.80 -1.02
N SER A 581 23.13 -28.87 -0.29
CA SER A 581 23.73 -28.78 1.04
C SER A 581 24.97 -27.91 1.00
N THR A 582 25.01 -26.91 1.89
CA THR A 582 26.29 -26.28 2.19
C THR A 582 27.11 -27.26 3.00
N LEU A 583 28.33 -27.60 2.57
CA LEU A 583 29.32 -28.17 3.47
C LEU A 583 29.52 -27.14 4.58
N SER A 584 28.87 -27.36 5.72
CA SER A 584 28.93 -26.46 6.86
C SER A 584 30.38 -26.41 7.34
N VAL A 585 31.11 -25.35 6.99
CA VAL A 585 32.20 -24.85 7.82
C VAL A 585 31.55 -24.09 8.97
N ASN A 586 30.92 -24.84 9.88
CA ASN A 586 30.88 -24.41 11.26
C ASN A 586 32.35 -24.37 11.69
N ASN A 587 32.98 -23.21 11.56
CA ASN A 587 34.23 -22.90 12.21
C ASN A 587 33.83 -22.36 13.59
N PRO A 588 33.67 -23.21 14.63
CA PRO A 588 33.71 -22.69 15.98
C PRO A 588 35.05 -21.97 16.11
N SER A 589 35.04 -20.77 16.71
CA SER A 589 36.19 -19.87 16.81
C SER A 589 37.50 -20.65 17.04
N ALA A 590 38.56 -20.29 16.33
CA ALA A 590 39.91 -20.90 16.41
C ALA A 590 40.53 -20.95 17.84
N ALA A 591 39.84 -20.44 18.85
CA ALA A 591 40.24 -20.46 20.25
C ALA A 591 40.00 -21.80 20.98
N GLN A 592 39.20 -22.74 20.43
CA GLN A 592 38.85 -23.99 21.13
C GLN A 592 39.37 -25.28 20.46
N PHE A 593 39.97 -25.16 19.27
CA PHE A 593 40.38 -26.31 18.47
C PHE A 593 41.68 -26.02 17.70
N SER A 594 42.66 -26.94 17.76
CA SER A 594 43.87 -26.87 16.93
C SER A 594 44.42 -28.25 16.57
N VAL A 595 45.11 -28.34 15.42
CA VAL A 595 45.79 -29.54 14.94
C VAL A 595 47.28 -29.26 14.80
N TYR A 596 48.12 -30.03 15.48
CA TYR A 596 49.57 -29.79 15.51
C TYR A 596 50.39 -31.07 15.77
N PRO A 597 51.66 -31.13 15.34
CA PRO A 597 52.29 -30.15 14.46
C PRO A 597 51.70 -30.19 13.04
N ASN A 598 51.67 -29.04 12.37
CA ASN A 598 51.30 -28.90 10.97
C ASN A 598 52.36 -28.02 10.26
N PRO A 599 53.28 -28.60 9.47
CA PRO A 599 53.28 -29.98 8.98
C PRO A 599 53.59 -31.05 10.06
N ALA A 600 52.96 -32.22 9.95
CA ALA A 600 53.27 -33.41 10.73
C ALA A 600 54.43 -34.18 10.12
N THR A 601 55.46 -34.44 10.92
CA THR A 601 56.72 -35.10 10.49
C THR A 601 56.85 -36.55 10.94
N GLY A 602 55.73 -37.20 11.25
CA GLY A 602 55.68 -38.56 11.77
C GLY A 602 54.33 -39.20 11.50
N SER A 603 54.15 -40.45 11.97
CA SER A 603 52.93 -41.23 11.79
C SER A 603 51.79 -40.84 12.73
N THR A 604 51.95 -39.78 13.54
CA THR A 604 50.90 -39.27 14.43
C THR A 604 50.93 -37.75 14.47
N PHE A 605 49.79 -37.16 14.85
CA PHE A 605 49.63 -35.73 15.13
C PHE A 605 48.62 -35.55 16.27
N ASN A 606 48.48 -34.34 16.80
CA ASN A 606 47.60 -34.06 17.92
C ASN A 606 46.45 -33.13 17.52
N VAL A 607 45.31 -33.35 18.17
CA VAL A 607 44.13 -32.50 18.15
C VAL A 607 43.94 -31.97 19.57
N ALA A 608 44.06 -30.66 19.79
CA ALA A 608 43.62 -30.06 21.04
C ALA A 608 42.18 -29.59 20.89
N LEU A 609 41.29 -30.06 21.77
CA LEU A 609 39.87 -29.74 21.81
C LEU A 609 39.41 -29.71 23.26
N ALA A 610 39.24 -28.51 23.82
CA ALA A 610 38.95 -28.34 25.25
C ALA A 610 37.53 -28.83 25.62
N GLY A 611 37.44 -29.61 26.69
CA GLY A 611 36.16 -30.08 27.23
C GLY A 611 35.48 -31.21 26.44
N ALA A 612 36.21 -31.87 25.53
CA ALA A 612 35.74 -33.09 24.87
C ALA A 612 36.12 -34.32 25.70
N GLU A 613 35.17 -35.20 26.00
CA GLU A 613 35.44 -36.47 26.70
C GLU A 613 35.82 -37.59 25.72
N GLU A 614 35.16 -37.63 24.56
CA GLU A 614 35.46 -38.55 23.46
C GLU A 614 35.35 -37.83 22.11
N ILE A 615 36.18 -38.27 21.15
CA ILE A 615 36.12 -37.83 19.75
C ILE A 615 36.23 -39.02 18.79
N THR A 616 35.61 -38.91 17.62
CA THR A 616 35.93 -39.75 16.46
C THR A 616 36.68 -38.91 15.43
N VAL A 617 37.64 -39.51 14.72
CA VAL A 617 38.47 -38.80 13.74
C VAL A 617 38.55 -39.58 12.44
N THR A 618 38.26 -38.90 11.34
CA THR A 618 38.38 -39.41 9.97
C THR A 618 39.28 -38.47 9.18
N LEU A 619 40.23 -39.05 8.44
CA LEU A 619 41.08 -38.31 7.52
C LEU A 619 40.57 -38.48 6.10
N TYR A 620 40.66 -37.44 5.27
CA TYR A 620 40.36 -37.53 3.85
C TYR A 620 41.58 -37.09 3.04
N ASN A 621 41.97 -37.91 2.06
CA ASN A 621 43.01 -37.52 1.11
C ASN A 621 42.45 -36.53 0.07
N GLN A 622 43.30 -36.04 -0.85
CA GLN A 622 42.90 -35.07 -1.89
C GLN A 622 41.84 -35.60 -2.87
N LEU A 623 41.62 -36.92 -2.92
CA LEU A 623 40.59 -37.56 -3.74
C LEU A 623 39.28 -37.80 -2.96
N GLY A 624 39.19 -37.33 -1.71
CA GLY A 624 38.02 -37.53 -0.84
C GLY A 624 37.91 -38.95 -0.24
N GLN A 625 38.94 -39.78 -0.36
CA GLN A 625 38.92 -41.13 0.21
C GLN A 625 39.17 -41.07 1.72
N ALA A 626 38.27 -41.70 2.48
CA ALA A 626 38.35 -41.78 3.94
C ALA A 626 39.46 -42.72 4.41
N ILE A 627 40.26 -42.26 5.37
CA ILE A 627 41.33 -42.97 6.05
C ILE A 627 40.97 -42.97 7.54
N ALA A 628 40.68 -44.15 8.08
CA ALA A 628 40.35 -44.30 9.50
C ALA A 628 41.56 -43.94 10.38
N ALA A 629 41.28 -43.28 11.50
CA ALA A 629 42.27 -42.97 12.53
C ALA A 629 41.74 -43.30 13.92
N GLN A 630 42.63 -43.60 14.85
CA GLN A 630 42.33 -43.75 16.26
C GLN A 630 42.73 -42.49 17.02
N ALA A 631 41.86 -42.01 17.89
CA ALA A 631 42.15 -40.91 18.81
C ALA A 631 42.43 -41.48 20.21
N THR A 632 43.61 -41.19 20.76
CA THR A 632 43.96 -41.56 22.15
C THR A 632 43.94 -40.30 23.02
N PRO A 633 43.07 -40.22 24.04
CA PRO A 633 42.93 -39.03 24.87
C PRO A 633 44.11 -38.83 25.84
N ALA A 634 44.47 -37.57 26.06
CA ALA A 634 45.49 -37.09 26.99
C ALA A 634 45.10 -35.67 27.49
N GLY A 635 44.12 -35.60 28.40
CA GLY A 635 43.51 -34.33 28.83
C GLY A 635 42.66 -33.71 27.71
N ASP A 636 42.78 -32.40 27.50
CA ASP A 636 42.13 -31.68 26.38
C ASP A 636 42.81 -31.91 25.01
N THR A 637 43.71 -32.89 24.92
CA THR A 637 44.45 -33.22 23.68
C THR A 637 44.26 -34.69 23.34
N PHE A 638 44.15 -34.98 22.04
CA PHE A 638 43.98 -36.32 21.50
C PHE A 638 45.11 -36.59 20.50
N THR A 639 45.89 -37.65 20.75
CA THR A 639 46.88 -38.11 19.79
C THR A 639 46.19 -38.97 18.73
N ILE A 640 46.29 -38.53 17.48
CA ILE A 640 45.67 -39.17 16.33
C ILE A 640 46.69 -40.10 15.67
N THR A 641 46.31 -41.36 15.57
CA THR A 641 47.08 -42.43 14.91
C THR A 641 46.28 -42.94 13.71
N PRO A 642 46.64 -42.55 12.48
CA PRO A 642 46.05 -43.11 11.27
C PRO A 642 46.25 -44.63 11.22
N GLN A 643 45.24 -45.38 10.78
CA GLN A 643 45.33 -46.84 10.66
C GLN A 643 46.19 -47.31 9.49
N THR A 644 46.45 -46.41 8.54
CA THR A 644 47.36 -46.64 7.42
C THR A 644 48.42 -45.54 7.40
N GLN A 645 49.62 -45.88 6.93
CA GLN A 645 50.69 -44.90 6.82
C GLN A 645 50.30 -43.82 5.80
N LEU A 646 50.25 -42.57 6.26
CA LEU A 646 50.01 -41.41 5.39
C LEU A 646 51.22 -41.19 4.48
N THR A 647 51.01 -40.73 3.26
CA THR A 647 52.07 -40.28 2.36
C THR A 647 52.23 -38.76 2.47
N ASP A 648 53.29 -38.19 1.90
CA ASP A 648 53.44 -36.74 1.82
C ASP A 648 52.27 -36.11 1.07
N GLY A 649 51.62 -35.11 1.67
CA GLY A 649 50.43 -34.51 1.08
C GLY A 649 49.58 -33.70 2.05
N LEU A 650 48.52 -33.09 1.50
CA LEU A 650 47.50 -32.38 2.25
C LEU A 650 46.33 -33.33 2.54
N TYR A 651 45.90 -33.38 3.80
CA TYR A 651 44.75 -34.13 4.24
C TYR A 651 43.76 -33.22 4.95
N MET A 652 42.47 -33.54 4.82
CA MET A 652 41.41 -32.98 5.67
C MET A 652 41.22 -33.88 6.88
N VAL A 653 41.18 -33.30 8.07
CA VAL A 653 40.88 -33.97 9.33
C VAL A 653 39.48 -33.56 9.75
N GLU A 654 38.57 -34.52 9.80
CA GLU A 654 37.23 -34.37 10.36
C GLU A 654 37.20 -34.99 11.75
N ILE A 655 36.71 -34.24 12.74
CA ILE A 655 36.63 -34.66 14.13
C ILE A 655 35.20 -34.46 14.60
N THR A 656 34.61 -35.51 15.17
CA THR A 656 33.26 -35.43 15.74
C THR A 656 33.33 -35.62 17.25
N SER A 657 32.71 -34.71 18.00
CA SER A 657 32.54 -34.80 19.45
C SER A 657 31.09 -34.49 19.82
N GLY A 658 30.33 -35.50 20.27
CA GLY A 658 28.88 -35.40 20.43
C GLY A 658 28.18 -35.06 19.10
N SER A 659 27.40 -33.98 19.08
CA SER A 659 26.73 -33.47 17.87
C SER A 659 27.56 -32.45 17.06
N LYS A 660 28.79 -32.14 17.50
CA LYS A 660 29.64 -31.14 16.85
C LYS A 660 30.67 -31.79 15.94
N VAL A 661 30.85 -31.21 14.75
CA VAL A 661 31.87 -31.60 13.77
C VAL A 661 32.86 -30.45 13.59
N TYR A 662 34.15 -30.78 13.65
CA TYR A 662 35.27 -29.85 13.45
C TYR A 662 36.10 -30.31 12.25
N ASN A 663 36.55 -29.37 11.43
CA ASN A 663 37.36 -29.66 10.25
C ASN A 663 38.67 -28.87 10.27
N SER A 664 39.78 -29.52 9.96
CA SER A 664 41.09 -28.87 9.81
C SER A 664 41.89 -29.46 8.66
N LYS A 665 42.87 -28.70 8.18
CA LYS A 665 43.85 -29.15 7.19
C LYS A 665 45.13 -29.57 7.91
N ILE A 666 45.70 -30.70 7.52
CA ILE A 666 47.03 -31.12 7.96
C ILE A 666 47.92 -31.45 6.76
N ILE A 667 49.14 -30.95 6.79
CA ILE A 667 50.19 -31.29 5.83
C ILE A 667 51.04 -32.39 6.46
N VAL A 668 51.18 -33.52 5.79
CA VAL A 668 52.09 -34.61 6.19
C VAL A 668 53.35 -34.50 5.35
N LYS A 669 54.52 -34.58 5.99
CA LYS A 669 55.83 -34.52 5.34
C LYS A 669 56.83 -35.42 6.06
N HIS A 670 57.26 -36.49 5.40
CA HIS A 670 58.23 -37.46 5.92
C HIS A 670 59.68 -36.98 5.77
#